data_AF-A0A9Q1CQB3-F1
#
_entry.id   AF-A0A9Q1CQB3-F1
#
_cell.length_a   1.000
_cell.length_b   1.000
_cell.length_c   1.000
_cell.angle_alpha   90.00
_cell.angle_beta   90.00
_cell.angle_gamma   90.00
#
_symmetry.space_group_name_H-M   'P 1'
#
loop_
_entity.id
_entity.type
_entity.pdbx_description
1 polymer ?
#
loop_
_entity_poly.entity_id
_entity_poly.type
_entity_poly.pdbx_seq_one_letter_code
_entity_poly.pdbx_strand_id
1 'polypeptide(L)'
;MLSRRNLDKISFLIVFISTIIAGTYGEDNCISPQYLERGSMGIIHCSFLNAFYGVLWYNTTDVENFESVVSFVESVKNGKGFLTEEYDIRSDGSLIIKNVSLKHETNFTVLKLNTRFDSPSNYFTINVVITGTLPTEYPVVKGCKDRIKCFLEVPREGELTCKIFHVNPRILLEWKQVNEAYSVFFYDHHFTVEDSDGDFFNISLTSQYRVHGPVKETTIACYVVHPDFKGFNQSTVVVIKINDDLTNGQTDARLFEQLWIIIMLLASISVLVLGITTVIIIGNCKRRNSGSTTVLPNQNEENIRNIDTAGNTSTMNEMEAKEPLLTEDHHDKGWSEKKKAFVEELKNVYKELYNTVQPVPYIRDRWFGVDRVFVEVGVQILSLNQNVGNENEWQNLKSYRDIFTSNVDGSNRKFLEADAGYGKSTLALQFAYEWCNPTPGSFMKTVDVLILLRLRQLGGIPSFYGAIKQCILPKDSKCSESDVEQIISSESSAVIILDGFDEFPDREKENDLMQIIKKKMFQNILVILTTRSSCLPNEYPPLTERFRLTGFDDQARNDYITRAVVSNDDKDANDIQDIIDENAIIRDLCEVPLFFFMFVHMSHENKVFQKVYSVTSFFKGMIACFHSRLENKMKSDKQDNYAKFATQHTDLNKLAFEGLTRQERSIVWNREVILGEIGKGLYEYYVRVGILVEEDILQIEKFQYITQVRFYHKIFCEWYAAHHLSNVITTKDTAERTKLLLPLDPSDLQYFYRFSCGLNPNESNFIVDYLSGLSNFDAFAKVCLLEQKSNEGDKVKEELKKLFSREIAIKNSDTLLTQRSFIQLLGIASNNEIPITHVKLVDGISSPPRRPSACLYLKSQLSVPVLRTLKEFSISFRFEVMSKEKIENILCYVSLCSRLEKLM
;
A
#
# COMPACT_ATOMS: atom_id res chain seq x y z
N MET A 1 2.63 51.63 -22.18
CA MET A 1 1.41 51.86 -21.39
C MET A 1 0.96 50.53 -20.81
N LEU A 2 1.20 50.29 -19.52
CA LEU A 2 0.66 49.14 -18.82
C LEU A 2 -0.86 49.33 -18.68
N SER A 3 -1.64 48.34 -19.13
CA SER A 3 -3.10 48.33 -19.01
C SER A 3 -3.53 48.50 -17.55
N ARG A 4 -4.61 49.25 -17.30
CA ARG A 4 -5.19 49.52 -15.97
C ARG A 4 -5.35 48.25 -15.10
N ARG A 5 -5.63 47.10 -15.73
CA ARG A 5 -5.69 45.77 -15.07
C ARG A 5 -4.38 45.29 -14.46
N ASN A 6 -3.22 45.68 -15.00
CA ASN A 6 -1.92 45.31 -14.42
C ASN A 6 -1.56 46.18 -13.21
N LEU A 7 -2.05 47.42 -13.16
CA LEU A 7 -1.87 48.31 -12.00
C LEU A 7 -2.70 47.83 -10.80
N ASP A 8 -3.93 47.36 -11.01
CA ASP A 8 -4.75 46.79 -9.93
C ASP A 8 -4.17 45.48 -9.39
N LYS A 9 -3.58 44.63 -10.25
CA LYS A 9 -2.85 43.42 -9.85
C LYS A 9 -1.56 43.70 -9.08
N ILE A 10 -0.82 44.74 -9.46
CA ILE A 10 0.38 45.20 -8.74
C ILE A 10 -0.02 45.82 -7.40
N SER A 11 -1.12 46.57 -7.34
CA SER A 11 -1.66 47.11 -6.10
C SER A 11 -2.16 46.00 -5.17
N PHE A 12 -2.76 44.94 -5.70
CA PHE A 12 -3.11 43.72 -4.94
C PHE A 12 -1.86 42.96 -4.46
N LEU A 13 -0.81 42.86 -5.29
CA LEU A 13 0.47 42.27 -4.92
C LEU A 13 1.17 43.07 -3.82
N ILE A 14 1.11 44.40 -3.87
CA ILE A 14 1.67 45.29 -2.84
C ILE A 14 0.84 45.21 -1.56
N VAL A 15 -0.49 45.12 -1.64
CA VAL A 15 -1.35 44.92 -0.46
C VAL A 15 -1.11 43.54 0.14
N PHE A 16 -1.02 42.48 -0.66
CA PHE A 16 -0.73 41.11 -0.21
C PHE A 16 0.68 40.97 0.37
N ILE A 17 1.69 41.58 -0.27
CA ILE A 17 3.06 41.70 0.27
C ILE A 17 3.05 42.56 1.53
N SER A 18 2.24 43.63 1.61
CA SER A 18 2.15 44.45 2.82
C SER A 18 1.40 43.76 3.96
N THR A 19 0.46 42.85 3.68
CA THR A 19 -0.19 42.00 4.70
C THR A 19 0.64 40.78 5.05
N ILE A 20 1.52 40.30 4.17
CA ILE A 20 2.53 39.29 4.52
C ILE A 20 3.66 39.95 5.34
N ILE A 21 4.10 41.15 4.98
CA ILE A 21 5.09 41.93 5.75
C ILE A 21 4.47 42.44 7.06
N ALA A 22 3.19 42.84 7.10
CA ALA A 22 2.49 43.18 8.34
C ALA A 22 2.01 41.96 9.14
N GLY A 23 1.94 40.79 8.51
CA GLY A 23 1.67 39.48 9.12
C GLY A 23 2.93 38.74 9.56
N THR A 24 4.11 39.38 9.48
CA THR A 24 5.36 38.85 10.07
C THR A 24 5.51 39.13 11.57
N TYR A 25 4.47 39.56 12.27
CA TYR A 25 4.41 39.42 13.72
C TYR A 25 3.99 37.99 14.07
N GLY A 26 4.92 37.05 13.86
CA GLY A 26 4.86 35.76 14.54
C GLY A 26 5.05 36.03 16.03
N GLU A 27 4.01 35.74 16.83
CA GLU A 27 4.13 35.78 18.29
C GLU A 27 5.09 34.69 18.77
N ASP A 28 5.94 35.03 19.75
CA ASP A 28 6.75 34.05 20.45
C ASP A 28 5.80 33.04 21.12
N ASN A 29 6.01 31.73 20.91
CA ASN A 29 5.10 30.71 21.42
C ASN A 29 5.86 29.61 22.18
N CYS A 30 5.47 29.41 23.43
CA CYS A 30 5.91 28.33 24.31
C CYS A 30 4.67 27.63 24.88
N ILE A 31 4.39 26.42 24.42
CA ILE A 31 3.24 25.62 24.87
C ILE A 31 3.56 24.99 26.23
N SER A 32 2.55 24.87 27.11
CA SER A 32 2.65 24.19 28.40
C SER A 32 1.36 23.40 28.65
N PRO A 33 1.42 22.16 29.18
CA PRO A 33 2.61 21.42 29.59
C PRO A 33 3.38 20.81 28.42
N GLN A 34 4.64 20.43 28.64
CA GLN A 34 5.47 19.69 27.69
C GLN A 34 5.96 18.38 28.29
N TYR A 35 6.07 17.35 27.46
CA TYR A 35 6.37 15.99 27.89
C TYR A 35 7.75 15.56 27.41
N LEU A 36 8.59 15.06 28.33
CA LEU A 36 9.92 14.58 28.02
C LEU A 36 10.09 13.13 28.47
N GLU A 37 10.75 12.31 27.66
CA GLU A 37 10.97 10.91 27.98
C GLU A 37 12.20 10.73 28.91
N ARG A 38 12.04 9.93 29.96
CA ARG A 38 13.11 9.63 30.93
C ARG A 38 14.24 8.82 30.29
N GLY A 39 15.48 9.24 30.54
CA GLY A 39 16.69 8.53 30.11
C GLY A 39 17.14 8.84 28.69
N SER A 40 16.41 9.68 27.96
CA SER A 40 16.79 10.21 26.65
C SER A 40 17.08 11.71 26.71
N MET A 41 17.57 12.27 25.61
CA MET A 41 17.73 13.71 25.44
C MET A 41 16.36 14.35 25.22
N GLY A 42 15.97 15.30 26.07
CA GLY A 42 14.69 16.00 26.00
C GLY A 42 14.85 17.44 25.51
N ILE A 43 13.84 17.96 24.81
CA ILE A 43 13.82 19.36 24.35
C ILE A 43 12.55 20.03 24.83
N ILE A 44 12.67 21.11 25.61
CA ILE A 44 11.56 22.00 25.90
C ILE A 44 11.45 22.99 24.74
N HIS A 45 10.42 22.81 23.93
CA HIS A 45 10.17 23.54 22.71
C HIS A 45 9.58 24.92 22.98
N CYS A 46 10.34 25.95 22.59
CA CYS A 46 9.90 27.33 22.54
C CYS A 46 10.35 27.91 21.19
N SER A 47 9.41 28.48 20.44
CA SER A 47 9.71 29.04 19.11
C SER A 47 9.84 30.55 19.20
N PHE A 48 11.09 31.04 19.15
CA PHE A 48 11.40 32.45 19.03
C PHE A 48 11.84 32.75 17.59
N LEU A 49 10.87 33.14 16.74
CA LEU A 49 11.05 33.24 15.28
C LEU A 49 11.86 34.48 14.84
N ASN A 50 12.03 35.47 15.72
CA ASN A 50 12.85 36.67 15.48
C ASN A 50 14.25 36.51 16.10
N ALA A 51 15.27 37.11 15.48
CA ALA A 51 16.62 37.17 16.08
C ALA A 51 16.55 37.84 17.46
N PHE A 52 16.89 37.09 18.52
CA PHE A 52 16.96 37.57 19.89
C PHE A 52 18.39 37.97 20.26
N TYR A 53 18.53 39.01 21.06
CA TYR A 53 19.81 39.41 21.64
C TYR A 53 20.28 38.39 22.69
N GLY A 54 19.33 37.81 23.44
CA GLY A 54 19.62 36.68 24.29
C GLY A 54 18.39 35.95 24.83
N VAL A 55 18.60 34.73 25.31
CA VAL A 55 17.58 33.87 25.96
C VAL A 55 18.15 33.30 27.25
N LEU A 56 17.37 33.38 28.33
CA LEU A 56 17.74 32.89 29.65
C LEU A 56 16.70 31.89 30.15
N TRP A 57 17.15 30.71 30.54
CA TRP A 57 16.30 29.65 31.09
C TRP A 57 16.52 29.50 32.60
N TYR A 58 15.42 29.31 33.32
CA TYR A 58 15.36 29.07 34.76
C TYR A 58 14.58 27.77 35.00
N ASN A 59 14.97 26.99 36.00
CA ASN A 59 14.24 25.80 36.45
C ASN A 59 13.27 26.10 37.61
N THR A 60 12.86 27.37 37.72
CA THR A 60 11.96 27.92 38.73
C THR A 60 11.12 29.03 38.11
N THR A 61 10.03 29.39 38.78
CA THR A 61 9.22 30.57 38.45
C THR A 61 9.74 31.86 39.08
N ASP A 62 10.61 31.76 40.10
CA ASP A 62 11.23 32.91 40.76
C ASP A 62 12.52 33.33 40.01
N VAL A 63 12.36 34.21 39.03
CA VAL A 63 13.46 34.70 38.18
C VAL A 63 14.22 35.89 38.77
N GLU A 64 13.72 36.50 39.85
CA GLU A 64 14.37 37.68 40.47
C GLU A 64 15.46 37.27 41.48
N ASN A 65 15.26 36.14 42.16
CA ASN A 65 16.17 35.69 43.24
C ASN A 65 17.13 34.56 42.83
N PHE A 66 16.95 33.98 41.64
CA PHE A 66 17.73 32.83 41.18
C PHE A 66 18.48 33.13 39.88
N GLU A 67 19.67 32.57 39.73
CA GLU A 67 20.45 32.64 38.50
C GLU A 67 19.90 31.68 37.42
N SER A 68 20.02 32.07 36.14
CA SER A 68 19.62 31.23 35.02
C SER A 68 20.43 29.92 34.97
N VAL A 69 19.77 28.78 34.75
CA VAL A 69 20.44 27.48 34.59
C VAL A 69 21.29 27.45 33.32
N VAL A 70 20.81 28.08 32.25
CA VAL A 70 21.56 28.31 31.01
C VAL A 70 21.10 29.60 30.35
N SER A 71 22.03 30.32 29.75
CA SER A 71 21.79 31.55 29.02
C SER A 71 22.55 31.54 27.68
N PHE A 72 21.99 32.20 26.69
CA PHE A 72 22.62 32.47 25.42
C PHE A 72 22.50 33.97 25.15
N VAL A 73 23.60 34.71 25.22
CA VAL A 73 23.62 36.17 25.06
C VAL A 73 24.83 36.54 24.19
N GLU A 74 24.65 37.39 23.18
CA GLU A 74 25.72 37.80 22.26
C GLU A 74 26.45 36.62 21.60
N SER A 75 25.69 35.57 21.23
CA SER A 75 26.22 34.32 20.64
C SER A 75 27.13 33.49 21.56
N VAL A 76 27.15 33.78 22.87
CA VAL A 76 27.89 33.02 23.88
C VAL A 76 26.92 32.29 24.80
N LYS A 77 27.15 30.99 25.00
CA LYS A 77 26.41 30.15 25.95
C LYS A 77 27.08 30.18 27.32
N ASN A 78 26.31 30.44 28.36
CA ASN A 78 26.78 30.54 29.75
C ASN A 78 25.77 29.90 30.71
N GLY A 79 26.13 29.79 31.98
CA GLY A 79 25.27 29.25 33.04
C GLY A 79 25.79 27.93 33.59
N LYS A 80 25.52 27.68 34.88
CA LYS A 80 26.03 26.50 35.60
C LYS A 80 25.61 25.20 34.93
N GLY A 81 24.39 25.14 34.41
CA GLY A 81 23.83 23.98 33.72
C GLY A 81 24.49 23.65 32.39
N PHE A 82 25.02 24.65 31.68
CA PHE A 82 25.79 24.46 30.45
C PHE A 82 27.20 23.96 30.75
N LEU A 83 27.85 24.53 31.78
CA LEU A 83 29.19 24.12 32.21
C LEU A 83 29.23 22.67 32.74
N THR A 84 28.14 22.22 33.38
CA THR A 84 27.99 20.83 33.82
C THR A 84 27.45 19.91 32.72
N GLU A 85 27.27 20.42 31.50
CA GLU A 85 26.68 19.70 30.36
C GLU A 85 25.28 19.11 30.62
N GLU A 86 24.55 19.62 31.61
CA GLU A 86 23.19 19.15 31.91
C GLU A 86 22.17 19.76 30.95
N TYR A 87 22.36 21.04 30.61
CA TYR A 87 21.48 21.82 29.74
C TYR A 87 22.24 22.41 28.55
N ASP A 88 21.53 22.63 27.44
CA ASP A 88 22.03 23.40 26.30
C ASP A 88 20.88 24.20 25.66
N ILE A 89 21.20 25.17 24.79
CA ILE A 89 20.21 26.00 24.08
C ILE A 89 20.35 25.79 22.57
N ARG A 90 19.23 25.54 21.88
CA ARG A 90 19.13 25.46 20.42
C ARG A 90 19.23 26.85 19.78
N SER A 91 19.51 26.89 18.48
CA SER A 91 19.53 28.15 17.71
C SER A 91 18.19 28.89 17.69
N ASP A 92 17.07 28.18 17.93
CA ASP A 92 15.72 28.73 18.04
C ASP A 92 15.36 29.21 19.46
N GLY A 93 16.26 29.05 20.43
CA GLY A 93 16.10 29.42 21.84
C GLY A 93 15.42 28.36 22.73
N SER A 94 15.06 27.19 22.19
CA SER A 94 14.55 26.05 22.97
C SER A 94 15.62 25.46 23.91
N LEU A 95 15.20 24.93 25.06
CA LEU A 95 16.08 24.28 26.04
C LEU A 95 16.28 22.81 25.70
N ILE A 96 17.52 22.35 25.72
CA ILE A 96 17.91 20.93 25.65
C ILE A 96 18.27 20.48 27.06
N ILE A 97 17.75 19.33 27.47
CA ILE A 97 18.17 18.57 28.64
C ILE A 97 18.86 17.32 28.13
N LYS A 98 20.18 17.19 28.35
CA LYS A 98 20.96 16.11 27.72
C LYS A 98 20.54 14.71 28.19
N ASN A 99 20.16 14.58 29.46
CA ASN A 99 19.68 13.33 30.05
C ASN A 99 18.52 13.59 31.02
N VAL A 100 17.30 13.36 30.55
CA VAL A 100 16.07 13.64 31.29
C VAL A 100 15.92 12.64 32.44
N SER A 101 15.61 13.16 33.62
CA SER A 101 15.36 12.41 34.85
C SER A 101 14.35 13.13 35.73
N LEU A 102 13.73 12.44 36.68
CA LEU A 102 12.63 12.95 37.53
C LEU A 102 12.91 14.31 38.19
N LYS A 103 14.17 14.68 38.41
CA LYS A 103 14.54 16.02 38.92
C LYS A 103 14.14 17.19 38.00
N HIS A 104 13.87 16.91 36.73
CA HIS A 104 13.47 17.91 35.74
C HIS A 104 11.94 18.03 35.60
N GLU A 105 11.16 17.30 36.39
CA GLU A 105 9.70 17.44 36.44
C GLU A 105 9.34 18.67 37.30
N THR A 106 9.51 19.85 36.71
CA THR A 106 9.32 21.15 37.36
C THR A 106 8.83 22.19 36.35
N ASN A 107 8.54 23.39 36.83
CA ASN A 107 8.25 24.54 35.98
C ASN A 107 9.56 25.20 35.54
N PHE A 108 9.79 25.23 34.23
CA PHE A 108 10.86 26.00 33.62
C PHE A 108 10.34 27.37 33.18
N THR A 109 11.13 28.41 33.36
CA THR A 109 10.81 29.76 32.89
C THR A 109 11.85 30.21 31.87
N VAL A 110 11.41 30.75 30.75
CA VAL A 110 12.30 31.30 29.71
C VAL A 110 12.04 32.78 29.52
N LEU A 111 13.12 33.54 29.41
CA LEU A 111 13.11 34.99 29.26
C LEU A 111 13.85 35.36 27.97
N LYS A 112 13.19 36.12 27.10
CA LYS A 112 13.75 36.60 25.84
C LYS A 112 14.15 38.07 25.95
N LEU A 113 15.37 38.38 25.53
CA LEU A 113 15.90 39.74 25.39
C LEU A 113 15.94 40.09 23.90
N ASN A 114 15.23 41.14 23.48
CA ASN A 114 15.31 41.60 22.09
C ASN A 114 16.50 42.56 21.88
N THR A 115 16.92 43.28 22.93
CA THR A 115 18.07 44.21 22.88
C THR A 115 18.92 44.15 24.16
N ARG A 116 20.11 44.75 24.14
CA ARG A 116 21.02 44.86 25.30
C ARG A 116 20.43 45.63 26.49
N PHE A 117 19.42 46.47 26.25
CA PHE A 117 18.81 47.34 27.27
C PHE A 117 17.34 46.99 27.56
N ASP A 118 16.86 45.82 27.10
CA ASP A 118 15.49 45.38 27.36
C ASP A 118 15.28 45.11 28.86
N SER A 119 14.21 45.68 29.41
CA SER A 119 13.67 45.24 30.71
C SER A 119 12.90 43.93 30.50
N PRO A 120 12.93 42.99 31.46
CA PRO A 120 12.32 41.68 31.30
C PRO A 120 10.79 41.79 31.31
N SER A 121 10.15 41.95 30.14
CA SER A 121 8.69 42.07 30.04
C SER A 121 8.00 40.80 29.54
N ASN A 122 8.71 39.91 28.83
CA ASN A 122 8.14 38.69 28.26
C ASN A 122 8.91 37.46 28.75
N TYR A 123 8.26 36.65 29.60
CA TYR A 123 8.73 35.32 29.97
C TYR A 123 7.59 34.30 29.87
N PHE A 124 7.93 33.07 29.54
CA PHE A 124 6.99 31.95 29.49
C PHE A 124 7.34 30.96 30.60
N THR A 125 6.33 30.45 31.29
CA THR A 125 6.49 29.34 32.25
C THR A 125 5.92 28.07 31.64
N ILE A 126 6.75 27.03 31.57
CA ILE A 126 6.45 25.74 30.98
C ILE A 126 6.49 24.68 32.08
N ASN A 127 5.36 24.00 32.28
CA ASN A 127 5.29 22.82 33.12
C ASN A 127 5.84 21.61 32.34
N VAL A 128 6.90 20.98 32.85
CA VAL A 128 7.48 19.77 32.24
C VAL A 128 7.00 18.54 33.00
N VAL A 129 6.48 17.57 32.25
CA VAL A 129 6.04 16.26 32.76
C VAL A 129 6.94 15.18 32.17
N ILE A 130 7.45 14.26 32.99
CA ILE A 130 8.38 13.24 32.53
C ILE A 130 7.64 11.91 32.30
N THR A 131 7.75 11.36 31.10
CA THR A 131 7.17 10.07 30.74
C THR A 131 8.20 8.95 30.91
N GLY A 132 7.76 7.78 31.39
CA GLY A 132 8.61 6.60 31.52
C GLY A 132 8.68 5.78 30.24
N THR A 133 9.78 5.03 30.06
CA THR A 133 9.94 4.05 28.97
C THR A 133 8.98 2.88 29.20
N LEU A 134 8.03 2.68 28.28
CA LEU A 134 7.02 1.63 28.36
C LEU A 134 7.64 0.24 28.08
N PRO A 135 7.40 -0.78 28.93
CA PRO A 135 7.71 -2.17 28.61
C PRO A 135 6.85 -2.76 27.48
N THR A 136 5.67 -2.18 27.22
CA THR A 136 4.73 -2.61 26.16
C THR A 136 4.18 -1.41 25.39
N GLU A 137 4.46 -1.34 24.07
CA GLU A 137 4.00 -0.27 23.17
C GLU A 137 2.51 -0.40 22.73
N TYR A 138 1.74 -1.32 23.29
CA TYR A 138 0.34 -1.55 22.95
C TYR A 138 -0.40 -2.32 24.05
N PRO A 139 -1.73 -2.19 24.14
CA PRO A 139 -2.50 -2.91 25.14
C PRO A 139 -2.66 -4.40 24.77
N VAL A 140 -2.40 -5.32 25.68
CA VAL A 140 -2.44 -6.78 25.48
C VAL A 140 -3.84 -7.34 25.74
N VAL A 141 -4.37 -8.11 24.79
CA VAL A 141 -5.66 -8.80 24.93
C VAL A 141 -5.46 -10.23 25.43
N LYS A 142 -6.23 -10.64 26.44
CA LYS A 142 -6.22 -11.99 27.02
C LYS A 142 -6.51 -13.04 25.94
N GLY A 143 -5.62 -14.01 25.78
CA GLY A 143 -5.68 -15.03 24.72
C GLY A 143 -4.74 -14.75 23.54
N CYS A 144 -4.21 -13.52 23.44
CA CYS A 144 -3.20 -13.15 22.45
C CYS A 144 -1.80 -13.25 23.07
N LYS A 145 -0.86 -13.94 22.39
CA LYS A 145 0.54 -14.09 22.82
C LYS A 145 1.36 -12.81 22.53
N ASP A 146 0.94 -11.68 23.11
CA ASP A 146 1.60 -10.37 22.99
C ASP A 146 1.83 -9.90 21.54
N ARG A 147 0.79 -9.92 20.69
CA ARG A 147 0.84 -9.44 19.29
C ARG A 147 -0.12 -8.29 19.06
N ILE A 148 0.26 -7.31 18.25
CA ILE A 148 -0.57 -6.15 17.84
C ILE A 148 -1.80 -6.60 17.01
N LYS A 149 -1.68 -7.70 16.28
CA LYS A 149 -2.78 -8.38 15.58
C LYS A 149 -2.87 -9.84 16.03
N CYS A 150 -4.04 -10.28 16.47
CA CYS A 150 -4.26 -11.66 16.88
C CYS A 150 -5.63 -12.19 16.48
N PHE A 151 -5.72 -13.52 16.39
CA PHE A 151 -6.94 -14.26 16.06
C PHE A 151 -7.43 -14.98 17.31
N LEU A 152 -8.72 -14.83 17.64
CA LEU A 152 -9.37 -15.55 18.73
C LEU A 152 -10.58 -16.31 18.21
N GLU A 153 -10.66 -17.60 18.49
CA GLU A 153 -11.90 -18.38 18.30
C GLU A 153 -12.75 -18.24 19.55
N VAL A 154 -13.95 -17.66 19.39
CA VAL A 154 -14.80 -17.26 20.52
C VAL A 154 -16.28 -17.59 20.23
N PRO A 155 -17.12 -17.80 21.27
CA PRO A 155 -18.57 -17.93 21.09
C PRO A 155 -19.22 -16.62 20.61
N ARG A 156 -20.51 -16.66 20.24
CA ARG A 156 -21.28 -15.44 19.87
C ARG A 156 -21.42 -14.42 20.98
N GLU A 157 -21.33 -14.86 22.22
CA GLU A 157 -21.43 -14.04 23.42
C GLU A 157 -20.42 -14.55 24.46
N GLY A 158 -19.71 -13.64 25.10
CA GLY A 158 -18.69 -13.97 26.09
C GLY A 158 -17.96 -12.74 26.60
N GLU A 159 -16.79 -12.96 27.20
CA GLU A 159 -16.01 -11.91 27.87
C GLU A 159 -14.65 -11.69 27.17
N LEU A 160 -14.24 -10.43 27.05
CA LEU A 160 -12.92 -10.02 26.57
C LEU A 160 -12.22 -9.13 27.59
N THR A 161 -10.92 -9.36 27.78
CA THR A 161 -10.07 -8.56 28.67
C THR A 161 -8.91 -7.96 27.91
N CYS A 162 -8.70 -6.67 28.07
CA CYS A 162 -7.58 -5.90 27.54
C CYS A 162 -6.77 -5.28 28.69
N LYS A 163 -5.44 -5.32 28.64
CA LYS A 163 -4.55 -4.86 29.71
C LYS A 163 -3.40 -4.03 29.16
N ILE A 164 -2.95 -3.03 29.89
CA ILE A 164 -1.71 -2.32 29.60
C ILE A 164 -0.95 -2.12 30.91
N PHE A 165 0.36 -2.33 30.86
CA PHE A 165 1.21 -2.38 32.05
C PHE A 165 2.17 -1.20 32.09
N HIS A 166 2.51 -0.74 33.30
CA HIS A 166 3.51 0.30 33.56
C HIS A 166 3.30 1.62 32.79
N VAL A 167 2.09 2.18 32.82
CA VAL A 167 1.74 3.44 32.13
C VAL A 167 1.73 4.63 33.10
N ASN A 168 2.22 5.79 32.63
CA ASN A 168 2.12 7.10 33.29
C ASN A 168 2.08 8.20 32.20
N PRO A 169 1.07 9.10 32.14
CA PRO A 169 -0.05 9.30 33.08
C PRO A 169 -1.10 8.17 33.05
N ARG A 170 -2.07 8.24 33.97
CA ARG A 170 -3.26 7.34 33.95
C ARG A 170 -4.01 7.50 32.63
N ILE A 171 -4.18 6.41 31.88
CA ILE A 171 -4.89 6.35 30.59
C ILE A 171 -6.20 5.56 30.73
N LEU A 172 -7.06 5.60 29.70
CA LEU A 172 -8.24 4.77 29.58
C LEU A 172 -8.06 3.74 28.46
N LEU A 173 -8.80 2.63 28.53
CA LEU A 173 -8.90 1.65 27.47
C LEU A 173 -10.32 1.65 26.90
N GLU A 174 -10.48 1.38 25.61
CA GLU A 174 -11.80 1.35 24.95
C GLU A 174 -11.85 0.28 23.87
N TRP A 175 -12.93 -0.51 23.83
CA TRP A 175 -13.19 -1.44 22.73
C TRP A 175 -13.93 -0.73 21.59
N LYS A 176 -13.42 -0.84 20.36
CA LYS A 176 -14.11 -0.35 19.16
C LYS A 176 -14.11 -1.40 18.06
N GLN A 177 -15.11 -1.35 17.20
CA GLN A 177 -15.16 -2.17 16.01
C GLN A 177 -14.43 -1.47 14.86
N VAL A 178 -13.68 -2.23 14.05
CA VAL A 178 -12.87 -1.67 12.96
C VAL A 178 -13.67 -1.57 11.65
N ASN A 179 -14.66 -2.45 11.44
CA ASN A 179 -15.53 -2.46 10.27
C ASN A 179 -17.01 -2.27 10.69
N GLU A 180 -17.68 -1.23 10.20
CA GLU A 180 -19.07 -0.87 10.56
C GLU A 180 -20.18 -1.73 9.92
N ALA A 181 -19.83 -2.79 9.17
CA ALA A 181 -20.81 -3.61 8.44
C ALA A 181 -21.70 -4.52 9.33
N TYR A 182 -21.35 -4.69 10.61
CA TYR A 182 -22.04 -5.54 11.59
C TYR A 182 -21.98 -4.88 12.98
N SER A 183 -22.80 -5.28 13.95
CA SER A 183 -22.74 -4.72 15.31
C SER A 183 -22.21 -5.75 16.32
N VAL A 184 -20.93 -5.65 16.71
CA VAL A 184 -20.44 -6.23 17.96
C VAL A 184 -20.80 -5.24 19.06
N PHE A 185 -21.63 -5.66 20.01
CA PHE A 185 -22.05 -4.83 21.12
C PHE A 185 -21.24 -5.19 22.36
N PHE A 186 -20.59 -4.22 22.98
CA PHE A 186 -19.89 -4.38 24.26
C PHE A 186 -20.71 -3.79 25.40
N TYR A 187 -20.75 -4.48 26.54
CA TYR A 187 -21.48 -4.06 27.74
C TYR A 187 -20.79 -4.59 29.00
N ASP A 188 -21.28 -4.20 30.18
CA ASP A 188 -20.74 -4.58 31.49
C ASP A 188 -19.22 -4.38 31.59
N HIS A 189 -18.78 -3.15 31.32
CA HIS A 189 -17.38 -2.77 31.38
C HIS A 189 -16.87 -2.71 32.83
N HIS A 190 -15.81 -3.47 33.13
CA HIS A 190 -15.12 -3.44 34.41
C HIS A 190 -13.68 -2.97 34.22
N PHE A 191 -13.38 -1.79 34.78
CA PHE A 191 -12.04 -1.20 34.76
C PHE A 191 -11.32 -1.46 36.07
N THR A 192 -10.07 -1.92 36.01
CA THR A 192 -9.18 -2.00 37.17
C THR A 192 -7.91 -1.20 36.93
N VAL A 193 -7.43 -0.56 38.00
CA VAL A 193 -6.17 0.19 38.01
C VAL A 193 -5.38 -0.31 39.22
N GLU A 194 -4.20 -0.87 38.97
CA GLU A 194 -3.29 -1.36 40.00
C GLU A 194 -2.02 -0.51 40.00
N ASP A 195 -1.56 -0.08 41.19
CA ASP A 195 -0.32 0.68 41.34
C ASP A 195 0.86 -0.29 41.24
N SER A 196 1.72 -0.11 40.22
CA SER A 196 2.80 -1.05 39.93
C SER A 196 4.13 -0.65 40.57
N ASP A 197 4.39 0.66 40.73
CA ASP A 197 5.57 1.25 41.38
C ASP A 197 5.43 2.78 41.48
N GLY A 198 4.92 3.30 42.60
CA GLY A 198 4.94 4.73 43.01
C GLY A 198 4.19 5.75 42.13
N ASP A 199 4.47 5.75 40.82
CA ASP A 199 4.01 6.70 39.80
C ASP A 199 3.52 5.99 38.50
N PHE A 200 3.57 4.65 38.43
CA PHE A 200 3.11 3.86 37.27
C PHE A 200 1.89 3.00 37.57
N PHE A 201 1.00 2.87 36.57
CA PHE A 201 -0.27 2.17 36.68
C PHE A 201 -0.33 0.96 35.74
N ASN A 202 -0.94 -0.13 36.19
CA ASN A 202 -1.39 -1.24 35.36
C ASN A 202 -2.90 -1.11 35.19
N ILE A 203 -3.37 -1.00 33.96
CA ILE A 203 -4.77 -0.71 33.65
C ILE A 203 -5.36 -1.88 32.89
N SER A 204 -6.52 -2.37 33.34
CA SER A 204 -7.27 -3.40 32.63
C SER A 204 -8.72 -3.03 32.39
N LEU A 205 -9.23 -3.43 31.22
CA LEU A 205 -10.62 -3.33 30.81
C LEU A 205 -11.13 -4.72 30.46
N THR A 206 -12.07 -5.22 31.26
CA THR A 206 -12.86 -6.40 30.95
C THR A 206 -14.24 -5.98 30.48
N SER A 207 -14.77 -6.57 29.41
CA SER A 207 -16.10 -6.24 28.87
C SER A 207 -16.78 -7.50 28.36
N GLN A 208 -18.08 -7.60 28.60
CA GLN A 208 -18.93 -8.59 27.93
C GLN A 208 -19.18 -8.13 26.49
N TYR A 209 -19.31 -9.07 25.56
CA TYR A 209 -19.63 -8.76 24.17
C TYR A 209 -20.69 -9.71 23.62
N ARG A 210 -21.49 -9.21 22.67
CA ARG A 210 -22.46 -10.00 21.90
C ARG A 210 -22.37 -9.62 20.42
N VAL A 211 -22.23 -10.60 19.55
CA VAL A 211 -22.17 -10.39 18.09
C VAL A 211 -23.53 -10.62 17.43
N HIS A 212 -24.03 -9.62 16.69
CA HIS A 212 -25.31 -9.72 15.98
C HIS A 212 -25.14 -10.08 14.50
N GLY A 213 -26.07 -10.86 13.96
CA GLY A 213 -26.12 -11.27 12.55
C GLY A 213 -25.39 -12.57 12.23
N PRO A 214 -25.56 -13.15 11.02
CA PRO A 214 -24.99 -14.44 10.62
C PRO A 214 -23.49 -14.35 10.24
N VAL A 215 -22.73 -13.59 11.02
CA VAL A 215 -21.30 -13.34 10.82
C VAL A 215 -20.51 -14.54 11.31
N LYS A 216 -19.46 -14.94 10.59
CA LYS A 216 -18.51 -15.99 11.01
C LYS A 216 -17.19 -15.42 11.54
N GLU A 217 -16.89 -14.17 11.19
CA GLU A 217 -15.65 -13.49 11.55
C GLU A 217 -15.85 -11.98 11.55
N THR A 218 -15.34 -11.28 12.56
CA THR A 218 -15.37 -9.81 12.63
C THR A 218 -14.13 -9.27 13.35
N THR A 219 -13.85 -7.97 13.18
CA THR A 219 -12.64 -7.34 13.68
C THR A 219 -12.97 -6.25 14.69
N ILE A 220 -12.40 -6.37 15.87
CA ILE A 220 -12.50 -5.43 16.99
C ILE A 220 -11.09 -4.96 17.36
N ALA A 221 -10.98 -3.87 18.10
CA ALA A 221 -9.70 -3.40 18.59
C ALA A 221 -9.85 -2.76 19.97
N CYS A 222 -8.87 -3.01 20.83
CA CYS A 222 -8.74 -2.33 22.12
C CYS A 222 -7.80 -1.14 21.93
N TYR A 223 -8.29 0.06 22.19
CA TYR A 223 -7.58 1.32 22.04
C TYR A 223 -7.14 1.85 23.40
N VAL A 224 -5.95 2.45 23.44
CA VAL A 224 -5.58 3.39 24.49
C VAL A 224 -6.21 4.75 24.18
N VAL A 225 -6.86 5.35 25.15
CA VAL A 225 -7.52 6.65 25.03
C VAL A 225 -7.04 7.55 26.18
N HIS A 226 -6.53 8.74 25.87
CA HIS A 226 -6.23 9.76 26.88
C HIS A 226 -7.03 11.03 26.57
N PRO A 227 -7.73 11.64 27.55
CA PRO A 227 -8.59 12.81 27.33
C PRO A 227 -7.86 14.00 26.68
N ASP A 228 -6.59 14.22 27.04
CA ASP A 228 -5.82 15.41 26.64
C ASP A 228 -4.67 15.15 25.65
N PHE A 229 -4.50 13.90 25.17
CA PHE A 229 -3.34 13.53 24.33
C PHE A 229 -3.74 12.63 23.15
N LYS A 230 -3.57 13.13 21.93
CA LYS A 230 -3.86 12.40 20.67
C LYS A 230 -2.74 11.46 20.22
N GLY A 231 -1.60 11.42 20.92
CA GLY A 231 -0.42 10.64 20.51
C GLY A 231 -0.42 9.17 20.92
N PHE A 232 -1.27 8.74 21.86
CA PHE A 232 -1.44 7.33 22.21
C PHE A 232 -2.47 6.67 21.27
N ASN A 233 -2.16 6.59 19.97
CA ASN A 233 -3.02 5.87 19.02
C ASN A 233 -2.65 4.37 18.97
N GLN A 234 -2.28 3.81 20.12
CA GLN A 234 -1.87 2.42 20.26
C GLN A 234 -3.13 1.56 20.42
N SER A 235 -3.20 0.49 19.64
CA SER A 235 -4.31 -0.45 19.73
C SER A 235 -3.84 -1.87 19.42
N THR A 236 -4.56 -2.83 19.98
CA THR A 236 -4.44 -4.23 19.58
C THR A 236 -5.69 -4.62 18.83
N VAL A 237 -5.51 -5.01 17.57
CA VAL A 237 -6.58 -5.41 16.67
C VAL A 237 -6.76 -6.92 16.80
N VAL A 238 -7.97 -7.34 17.11
CA VAL A 238 -8.34 -8.73 17.32
C VAL A 238 -9.37 -9.12 16.27
N VAL A 239 -9.05 -10.16 15.52
CA VAL A 239 -10.00 -10.82 14.62
C VAL A 239 -10.66 -11.94 15.40
N ILE A 240 -11.94 -11.77 15.70
CA ILE A 240 -12.74 -12.78 16.40
C ILE A 240 -13.46 -13.66 15.38
N LYS A 241 -13.15 -14.96 15.41
CA LYS A 241 -13.82 -15.98 14.61
C LYS A 241 -14.89 -16.63 15.48
N ILE A 242 -16.14 -16.49 15.04
CA ILE A 242 -17.31 -16.96 15.78
C ILE A 242 -17.44 -18.45 15.54
N ASN A 243 -17.28 -19.22 16.61
CA ASN A 243 -17.56 -20.63 16.60
C ASN A 243 -18.89 -20.87 17.32
N ASP A 244 -19.94 -21.12 16.54
CA ASP A 244 -21.27 -21.41 17.07
C ASP A 244 -21.29 -22.70 17.90
N ASP A 245 -20.34 -23.60 17.71
CA ASP A 245 -20.20 -24.81 18.54
C ASP A 245 -19.66 -24.50 19.95
N LEU A 246 -18.99 -23.35 20.15
CA LEU A 246 -18.55 -22.88 21.47
C LEU A 246 -19.71 -22.24 22.28
N THR A 247 -20.84 -21.92 21.65
CA THR A 247 -22.03 -21.40 22.35
C THR A 247 -22.75 -22.48 23.17
N ASN A 248 -22.42 -23.76 22.94
CA ASN A 248 -22.84 -24.87 23.78
C ASN A 248 -21.88 -25.09 24.96
N GLY A 249 -21.72 -24.04 25.76
CA GLY A 249 -21.18 -24.12 27.12
C GLY A 249 -22.32 -24.25 28.13
N GLN A 250 -22.68 -25.50 28.44
CA GLN A 250 -23.49 -25.94 29.58
C GLN A 250 -25.01 -25.64 29.59
N THR A 251 -25.73 -26.35 28.72
CA THR A 251 -26.84 -27.18 29.23
C THR A 251 -26.50 -28.64 28.97
N ASP A 252 -26.37 -29.38 30.07
CA ASP A 252 -25.91 -30.76 30.20
C ASP A 252 -26.79 -31.79 29.45
N ALA A 253 -26.76 -31.80 28.12
CA ALA A 253 -27.44 -32.83 27.33
C ALA A 253 -26.74 -34.20 27.43
N ARG A 254 -25.42 -34.24 27.72
CA ARG A 254 -24.68 -35.48 27.99
C ARG A 254 -24.84 -36.00 29.41
N LEU A 255 -25.04 -35.11 30.39
CA LEU A 255 -25.32 -35.53 31.76
C LEU A 255 -26.73 -36.12 31.89
N PHE A 256 -27.72 -35.64 31.12
CA PHE A 256 -29.05 -36.26 31.07
C PHE A 256 -29.07 -37.64 30.41
N GLU A 257 -28.35 -37.87 29.30
CA GLU A 257 -28.27 -39.22 28.73
C GLU A 257 -27.52 -40.19 29.65
N GLN A 258 -26.43 -39.75 30.28
CA GLN A 258 -25.73 -40.56 31.27
C GLN A 258 -26.53 -40.76 32.56
N LEU A 259 -27.27 -39.76 33.05
CA LEU A 259 -28.18 -39.91 34.19
C LEU A 259 -29.32 -40.87 33.85
N TRP A 260 -29.89 -40.81 32.64
CA TRP A 260 -30.95 -41.73 32.23
C TRP A 260 -30.42 -43.16 32.13
N ILE A 261 -29.20 -43.36 31.62
CA ILE A 261 -28.56 -44.68 31.62
C ILE A 261 -28.29 -45.17 33.05
N ILE A 262 -27.82 -44.29 33.95
CA ILE A 262 -27.59 -44.62 35.37
C ILE A 262 -28.91 -44.88 36.10
N ILE A 263 -29.98 -44.11 35.84
CA ILE A 263 -31.31 -44.30 36.42
C ILE A 263 -31.92 -45.62 35.91
N MET A 264 -31.76 -45.95 34.62
CA MET A 264 -32.21 -47.23 34.06
C MET A 264 -31.39 -48.41 34.59
N LEU A 265 -30.08 -48.24 34.80
CA LEU A 265 -29.22 -49.23 35.47
C LEU A 265 -29.61 -49.41 36.94
N LEU A 266 -29.82 -48.34 37.69
CA LEU A 266 -30.27 -48.38 39.09
C LEU A 266 -31.68 -48.95 39.24
N ALA A 267 -32.58 -48.67 38.29
CA ALA A 267 -33.91 -49.28 38.23
C ALA A 267 -33.85 -50.78 37.89
N SER A 268 -32.94 -51.19 36.99
CA SER A 268 -32.73 -52.62 36.71
C SER A 268 -32.11 -53.37 37.90
N ILE A 269 -31.20 -52.72 38.63
CA ILE A 269 -30.59 -53.26 39.85
C ILE A 269 -31.62 -53.33 40.97
N SER A 270 -32.51 -52.35 41.13
CA SER A 270 -33.56 -52.41 42.15
C SER A 270 -34.62 -53.49 41.86
N VAL A 271 -34.96 -53.74 40.59
CA VAL A 271 -35.80 -54.89 40.19
C VAL A 271 -35.08 -56.22 40.42
N LEU A 272 -33.78 -56.31 40.15
CA LEU A 272 -32.96 -57.49 40.46
C LEU A 272 -32.82 -57.73 41.97
N VAL A 273 -32.65 -56.68 42.78
CA VAL A 273 -32.58 -56.80 44.24
C VAL A 273 -33.95 -57.13 44.84
N LEU A 274 -35.06 -56.62 44.29
CA LEU A 274 -36.41 -57.04 44.67
C LEU A 274 -36.72 -58.49 44.22
N GLY A 275 -36.21 -58.92 43.06
CA GLY A 275 -36.26 -60.31 42.61
C GLY A 275 -35.42 -61.26 43.46
N ILE A 276 -34.21 -60.86 43.83
CA ILE A 276 -33.31 -61.65 44.68
C ILE A 276 -33.81 -61.67 46.13
N THR A 277 -34.40 -60.59 46.66
CA THR A 277 -35.01 -60.59 48.00
C THR A 277 -36.29 -61.39 48.05
N THR A 278 -37.11 -61.41 46.99
CA THR A 278 -38.28 -62.30 46.89
C THR A 278 -37.86 -63.77 46.73
N VAL A 279 -36.79 -64.08 46.00
CA VAL A 279 -36.22 -65.44 45.90
C VAL A 279 -35.52 -65.87 47.19
N ILE A 280 -34.87 -64.98 47.95
CA ILE A 280 -34.27 -65.27 49.26
C ILE A 280 -35.35 -65.43 50.35
N ILE A 281 -36.45 -64.66 50.30
CA ILE A 281 -37.59 -64.83 51.23
C ILE A 281 -38.39 -66.10 50.91
N ILE A 282 -38.51 -66.50 49.64
CA ILE A 282 -39.15 -67.77 49.24
C ILE A 282 -38.21 -68.97 49.40
N GLY A 283 -36.88 -68.78 49.28
CA GLY A 283 -35.84 -69.79 49.48
C GLY A 283 -35.54 -70.10 50.95
N ASN A 284 -35.62 -69.12 51.85
CA ASN A 284 -35.42 -69.31 53.29
C ASN A 284 -36.63 -69.92 54.02
N CYS A 285 -37.70 -70.26 53.29
CA CYS A 285 -38.77 -71.14 53.77
C CYS A 285 -38.59 -72.61 53.34
N LYS A 286 -37.47 -73.01 52.71
CA LYS A 286 -37.27 -74.41 52.27
C LYS A 286 -35.83 -74.92 52.49
N ARG A 287 -35.63 -75.52 53.68
CA ARG A 287 -34.48 -76.36 54.16
C ARG A 287 -33.20 -75.57 54.46
N ARG A 288 -32.60 -75.57 55.66
CA ARG A 288 -32.49 -76.54 56.78
C ARG A 288 -32.01 -77.93 56.33
N ASN A 289 -30.69 -78.12 56.17
CA ASN A 289 -29.92 -79.17 56.86
C ASN A 289 -28.44 -79.27 56.41
N SER A 290 -27.60 -79.59 57.40
CA SER A 290 -26.25 -80.21 57.35
C SER A 290 -25.13 -79.43 56.65
N GLY A 291 -23.90 -79.32 57.17
CA GLY A 291 -23.23 -80.04 58.25
C GLY A 291 -21.80 -80.39 57.80
N SER A 292 -20.81 -79.86 58.54
CA SER A 292 -19.56 -80.55 58.94
C SER A 292 -18.45 -80.94 57.93
N THR A 293 -17.31 -80.26 58.15
CA THR A 293 -15.94 -80.78 58.41
C THR A 293 -14.93 -81.07 57.27
N THR A 294 -13.69 -80.71 57.59
CA THR A 294 -12.35 -81.22 57.17
C THR A 294 -11.70 -80.53 55.97
N VAL A 295 -10.38 -80.35 55.82
CA VAL A 295 -9.17 -80.43 56.68
C VAL A 295 -8.06 -79.63 55.93
N LEU A 296 -7.11 -79.03 56.67
CA LEU A 296 -5.74 -78.53 56.33
C LEU A 296 -4.94 -79.38 55.28
N PRO A 297 -3.71 -79.02 54.81
CA PRO A 297 -2.92 -77.78 54.93
C PRO A 297 -2.04 -77.38 53.69
N ASN A 298 -1.34 -76.25 53.83
CA ASN A 298 0.11 -76.01 53.62
C ASN A 298 0.81 -75.81 52.25
N GLN A 299 1.81 -74.93 52.39
CA GLN A 299 3.13 -74.85 51.74
C GLN A 299 3.16 -74.16 50.37
N ASN A 300 3.97 -73.13 50.10
CA ASN A 300 5.32 -72.64 50.48
C ASN A 300 6.05 -72.47 49.13
N GLU A 301 6.84 -71.38 49.00
CA GLU A 301 8.20 -71.34 48.43
C GLU A 301 8.39 -71.91 46.98
N GLU A 302 9.18 -71.37 46.06
CA GLU A 302 10.42 -70.61 46.11
C GLU A 302 10.94 -70.53 44.64
N ASN A 303 11.72 -69.49 44.28
CA ASN A 303 12.99 -69.60 43.53
C ASN A 303 12.99 -70.11 42.05
N ILE A 304 13.87 -69.75 41.10
CA ILE A 304 15.20 -69.13 41.10
C ILE A 304 15.77 -69.03 39.65
N ARG A 305 16.88 -68.25 39.50
CA ARG A 305 18.02 -68.29 38.52
C ARG A 305 17.85 -67.56 37.17
N ASN A 306 18.64 -66.51 36.86
CA ASN A 306 20.11 -66.39 36.55
C ASN A 306 20.36 -66.48 35.00
N ILE A 307 21.33 -65.88 34.30
CA ILE A 307 22.60 -65.16 34.59
C ILE A 307 23.18 -64.58 33.26
N ASP A 308 23.86 -63.42 33.37
CA ASP A 308 25.16 -62.92 32.83
C ASP A 308 25.63 -62.81 31.34
N THR A 309 26.33 -61.67 31.12
CA THR A 309 27.71 -61.42 30.55
C THR A 309 28.06 -61.20 29.06
N ALA A 310 28.78 -60.06 28.85
CA ALA A 310 30.01 -59.77 28.05
C ALA A 310 30.05 -60.05 26.52
N GLY A 311 30.81 -59.36 25.64
CA GLY A 311 31.90 -58.39 25.72
C GLY A 311 33.14 -58.82 24.92
N ASN A 312 33.53 -58.04 23.88
CA ASN A 312 34.86 -57.90 23.19
C ASN A 312 35.31 -59.00 22.19
N THR A 313 36.15 -58.82 21.14
CA THR A 313 37.18 -57.80 20.79
C THR A 313 37.61 -57.87 19.28
N SER A 314 38.41 -56.88 18.87
CA SER A 314 39.05 -56.45 17.60
C SER A 314 40.25 -57.23 17.00
N THR A 315 40.71 -56.84 15.79
CA THR A 315 42.13 -56.62 15.33
C THR A 315 42.13 -55.98 13.91
N MET A 316 42.50 -54.71 13.69
CA MET A 316 43.81 -54.05 13.39
C MET A 316 44.56 -54.44 12.10
N ASN A 317 44.84 -53.43 11.25
CA ASN A 317 46.18 -53.09 10.74
C ASN A 317 46.23 -51.67 10.13
N GLU A 318 47.30 -50.95 10.47
CA GLU A 318 47.71 -49.60 10.01
C GLU A 318 48.46 -49.65 8.66
N MET A 319 48.41 -48.57 7.87
CA MET A 319 49.62 -47.89 7.34
C MET A 319 49.29 -46.62 6.52
N GLU A 320 49.87 -45.53 7.01
CA GLU A 320 50.53 -44.40 6.33
C GLU A 320 49.79 -43.40 5.41
N ALA A 321 50.04 -42.15 5.78
CA ALA A 321 49.70 -40.90 5.12
C ALA A 321 50.47 -40.68 3.82
N LYS A 322 49.79 -40.07 2.86
CA LYS A 322 50.36 -39.14 1.87
C LYS A 322 49.30 -38.09 1.53
N GLU A 323 49.58 -36.86 1.91
CA GLU A 323 48.95 -35.67 1.33
C GLU A 323 49.07 -35.70 -0.20
N PRO A 324 48.09 -35.11 -0.90
CA PRO A 324 48.42 -34.33 -2.07
C PRO A 324 47.97 -32.88 -1.91
N LEU A 325 48.99 -32.02 -1.94
CA LEU A 325 49.02 -30.64 -2.41
C LEU A 325 47.68 -30.02 -2.85
N LEU A 326 47.37 -28.90 -2.19
CA LEU A 326 46.65 -27.77 -2.73
C LEU A 326 47.07 -27.51 -4.19
N THR A 327 46.11 -27.68 -5.11
CA THR A 327 46.11 -26.96 -6.38
C THR A 327 44.93 -25.99 -6.32
N GLU A 328 45.17 -24.81 -5.75
CA GLU A 328 44.21 -23.69 -5.72
C GLU A 328 43.80 -23.23 -7.15
N ASP A 329 44.53 -23.67 -8.18
CA ASP A 329 44.38 -23.22 -9.57
C ASP A 329 43.29 -23.96 -10.39
N HIS A 330 42.84 -25.15 -9.95
CA HIS A 330 41.83 -25.96 -10.68
C HIS A 330 40.39 -25.71 -10.22
N HIS A 331 40.17 -25.45 -8.92
CA HIS A 331 38.84 -25.16 -8.38
C HIS A 331 38.34 -23.79 -8.88
N ASP A 332 39.24 -22.80 -8.99
CA ASP A 332 38.91 -21.44 -9.41
C ASP A 332 38.56 -21.33 -10.91
N LYS A 333 39.23 -22.14 -11.77
CA LYS A 333 38.90 -22.22 -13.21
C LYS A 333 37.53 -22.83 -13.46
N GLY A 334 37.21 -23.96 -12.83
CA GLY A 334 35.91 -24.61 -12.99
C GLY A 334 34.76 -23.77 -12.45
N TRP A 335 35.00 -23.03 -11.36
CA TRP A 335 34.05 -22.08 -10.79
C TRP A 335 33.82 -20.86 -11.72
N SER A 336 34.90 -20.25 -12.22
CA SER A 336 34.83 -19.14 -13.18
C SER A 336 34.09 -19.52 -14.46
N GLU A 337 34.27 -20.74 -14.95
CA GLU A 337 33.54 -21.26 -16.12
C GLU A 337 32.05 -21.45 -15.86
N LYS A 338 31.67 -22.00 -14.69
CA LYS A 338 30.26 -22.12 -14.29
C LYS A 338 29.57 -20.76 -14.17
N LYS A 339 30.22 -19.77 -13.54
CA LYS A 339 29.70 -18.40 -13.46
C LYS A 339 29.50 -17.80 -14.84
N LYS A 340 30.50 -17.92 -15.73
CA LYS A 340 30.40 -17.42 -17.11
C LYS A 340 29.25 -18.05 -17.86
N ALA A 341 29.08 -19.37 -17.75
CA ALA A 341 27.96 -20.08 -18.38
C ALA A 341 26.61 -19.58 -17.86
N PHE A 342 26.46 -19.44 -16.53
CA PHE A 342 25.25 -18.91 -15.90
C PHE A 342 24.92 -17.49 -16.38
N VAL A 343 25.91 -16.59 -16.41
CA VAL A 343 25.72 -15.20 -16.87
C VAL A 343 25.33 -15.15 -18.35
N GLU A 344 25.93 -15.97 -19.20
CA GLU A 344 25.57 -16.04 -20.63
C GLU A 344 24.16 -16.61 -20.84
N GLU A 345 23.75 -17.62 -20.07
CA GLU A 345 22.37 -18.13 -20.08
C GLU A 345 21.37 -17.01 -19.71
N LEU A 346 21.63 -16.26 -18.64
CA LEU A 346 20.80 -15.11 -18.25
C LEU A 346 20.73 -14.04 -19.36
N LYS A 347 21.86 -13.66 -19.94
CA LYS A 347 21.91 -12.66 -21.01
C LYS A 347 21.13 -13.09 -22.25
N ASN A 348 21.20 -14.36 -22.62
CA ASN A 348 20.44 -14.90 -23.75
C ASN A 348 18.92 -14.81 -23.49
N VAL A 349 18.48 -15.19 -22.30
CA VAL A 349 17.07 -15.09 -21.89
C VAL A 349 16.61 -13.64 -21.87
N TYR A 350 17.39 -12.73 -21.28
CA TYR A 350 17.02 -11.31 -21.23
C TYR A 350 17.02 -10.67 -22.61
N LYS A 351 17.92 -11.08 -23.50
CA LYS A 351 17.95 -10.66 -24.90
C LYS A 351 16.67 -11.00 -25.63
N GLU A 352 16.06 -12.15 -25.35
CA GLU A 352 14.73 -12.44 -25.84
C GLU A 352 13.70 -11.51 -25.18
N LEU A 353 13.71 -11.31 -23.87
CA LEU A 353 12.72 -10.44 -23.23
C LEU A 353 12.74 -8.98 -23.75
N TYR A 354 13.92 -8.36 -23.88
CA TYR A 354 14.01 -6.96 -24.27
C TYR A 354 13.95 -6.72 -25.79
N ASN A 355 14.11 -7.73 -26.64
CA ASN A 355 13.93 -7.59 -28.10
C ASN A 355 12.50 -7.87 -28.59
N THR A 356 11.63 -8.30 -27.68
CA THR A 356 10.29 -8.81 -28.01
C THR A 356 9.19 -7.96 -27.40
N VAL A 357 9.50 -6.70 -27.10
CA VAL A 357 8.54 -5.76 -26.51
C VAL A 357 7.42 -5.47 -27.51
N GLN A 358 6.18 -5.65 -27.06
CA GLN A 358 4.97 -5.38 -27.83
C GLN A 358 4.21 -4.20 -27.20
N PRO A 359 4.42 -2.96 -27.70
CA PRO A 359 3.77 -1.77 -27.15
C PRO A 359 2.25 -1.77 -27.42
N VAL A 360 1.77 -2.51 -28.41
CA VAL A 360 0.34 -2.62 -28.74
C VAL A 360 -0.06 -4.09 -28.95
N PRO A 361 -1.17 -4.57 -28.37
CA PRO A 361 -1.47 -6.01 -28.27
C PRO A 361 -1.66 -6.78 -29.59
N TYR A 362 -2.10 -6.12 -30.67
CA TYR A 362 -2.32 -6.78 -31.98
C TYR A 362 -1.11 -6.70 -32.93
N ILE A 363 -0.06 -5.92 -32.60
CA ILE A 363 1.17 -5.83 -33.40
C ILE A 363 2.06 -7.03 -33.04
N ARG A 364 1.65 -8.23 -33.47
CA ARG A 364 2.42 -9.47 -33.25
C ARG A 364 3.47 -9.73 -34.33
N ASP A 365 3.38 -9.01 -35.45
CA ASP A 365 4.26 -9.11 -36.61
C ASP A 365 5.47 -8.17 -36.57
N ARG A 366 5.52 -7.24 -35.61
CA ARG A 366 6.69 -6.38 -35.37
C ARG A 366 7.07 -6.41 -33.90
N TRP A 367 8.27 -6.89 -33.66
CA TRP A 367 8.85 -7.01 -32.33
C TRP A 367 9.81 -5.85 -32.19
N PHE A 368 9.70 -5.10 -31.10
CA PHE A 368 10.55 -3.94 -30.86
C PHE A 368 11.59 -4.25 -29.79
N GLY A 369 12.82 -3.85 -30.07
CA GLY A 369 13.84 -3.71 -29.03
C GLY A 369 13.44 -2.61 -28.06
N VAL A 370 13.63 -2.87 -26.76
CA VAL A 370 13.35 -1.89 -25.70
C VAL A 370 14.11 -0.58 -25.96
N ASP A 371 15.32 -0.65 -26.52
CA ASP A 371 16.15 0.49 -26.92
C ASP A 371 15.49 1.43 -27.93
N ARG A 372 14.58 0.90 -28.75
CA ARG A 372 13.86 1.68 -29.77
C ARG A 372 12.59 2.33 -29.26
N VAL A 373 11.99 1.76 -28.22
CA VAL A 373 10.68 2.19 -27.68
C VAL A 373 10.80 2.88 -26.32
N PHE A 374 11.90 2.67 -25.61
CA PHE A 374 12.13 3.27 -24.31
C PHE A 374 12.36 4.77 -24.46
N VAL A 375 11.50 5.52 -23.77
CA VAL A 375 11.66 6.95 -23.54
C VAL A 375 11.66 7.16 -22.04
N GLU A 376 12.53 8.05 -21.61
CA GLU A 376 12.73 8.35 -20.21
C GLU A 376 11.43 8.89 -19.60
N VAL A 377 10.94 8.16 -18.59
CA VAL A 377 9.76 8.51 -17.81
C VAL A 377 10.23 9.39 -16.65
N GLY A 378 9.41 10.36 -16.23
CA GLY A 378 9.72 11.13 -15.04
C GLY A 378 9.81 10.24 -13.79
N VAL A 379 10.82 10.48 -12.95
CA VAL A 379 11.07 9.71 -11.72
C VAL A 379 11.20 10.67 -10.54
N GLN A 380 10.59 10.30 -9.42
CA GLN A 380 10.72 10.99 -8.14
C GLN A 380 11.30 10.07 -7.08
N ILE A 381 11.96 10.63 -6.07
CA ILE A 381 12.43 9.95 -4.86
C ILE A 381 11.73 10.53 -3.62
N LEU A 382 11.35 9.68 -2.67
CA LEU A 382 10.78 10.11 -1.39
C LEU A 382 11.91 10.52 -0.44
N SER A 383 11.98 11.82 -0.10
CA SER A 383 12.91 12.32 0.91
C SER A 383 12.39 12.02 2.31
N LEU A 384 13.12 11.19 3.05
CA LEU A 384 12.85 10.88 4.45
C LEU A 384 13.51 11.96 5.33
N ASN A 385 12.73 12.91 5.82
CA ASN A 385 13.23 13.92 6.76
C ASN A 385 13.41 13.27 8.14
N GLN A 386 14.65 13.14 8.62
CA GLN A 386 14.96 12.56 9.94
C GLN A 386 14.58 13.48 11.12
N ASN A 387 14.00 14.66 10.86
CA ASN A 387 13.53 15.59 11.88
C ASN A 387 12.05 15.37 12.17
N VAL A 388 11.72 15.01 13.41
CA VAL A 388 10.36 14.82 13.91
C VAL A 388 9.56 16.11 13.71
N GLY A 389 8.64 16.13 12.74
CA GLY A 389 7.72 17.24 12.49
C GLY A 389 7.50 17.64 11.02
N ASN A 390 8.38 17.24 10.09
CA ASN A 390 8.20 17.52 8.66
C ASN A 390 7.71 16.28 7.91
N GLU A 391 6.64 16.42 7.12
CA GLU A 391 6.12 15.36 6.26
C GLU A 391 7.16 14.93 5.19
N ASN A 392 7.11 13.66 4.79
CA ASN A 392 7.94 13.13 3.70
C ASN A 392 7.54 13.81 2.37
N GLU A 393 8.51 14.31 1.61
CA GLU A 393 8.26 15.01 0.34
C GLU A 393 8.88 14.26 -0.85
N TRP A 394 8.14 14.21 -1.96
CA TRP A 394 8.63 13.66 -3.22
C TRP A 394 9.47 14.70 -3.96
N GLN A 395 10.67 14.31 -4.37
CA GLN A 395 11.62 15.15 -5.10
C GLN A 395 11.89 14.56 -6.49
N ASN A 396 11.96 15.41 -7.52
CA ASN A 396 12.17 14.93 -8.88
C ASN A 396 13.65 14.63 -9.11
N LEU A 397 13.90 13.46 -9.70
CA LEU A 397 15.20 13.11 -10.23
C LEU A 397 15.39 13.77 -11.60
N LYS A 398 16.65 14.02 -11.96
CA LYS A 398 16.97 14.52 -13.30
C LYS A 398 16.87 13.39 -14.32
N SER A 399 17.25 12.19 -13.89
CA SER A 399 17.18 10.99 -14.72
C SER A 399 16.79 9.74 -13.94
N TYR A 400 16.22 8.74 -14.62
CA TYR A 400 16.03 7.40 -14.05
C TYR A 400 17.35 6.75 -13.62
N ARG A 401 18.49 7.18 -14.20
CA ARG A 401 19.81 6.69 -13.82
C ARG A 401 20.21 7.10 -12.40
N ASP A 402 19.63 8.19 -11.91
CA ASP A 402 19.88 8.70 -10.55
C ASP A 402 19.29 7.76 -9.48
N ILE A 403 18.42 6.81 -9.85
CA ILE A 403 17.92 5.74 -8.95
C ILE A 403 19.09 5.00 -8.27
N PHE A 404 20.23 4.86 -8.94
CA PHE A 404 21.39 4.13 -8.42
C PHE A 404 22.37 5.00 -7.60
N THR A 405 22.20 6.33 -7.58
CA THR A 405 23.19 7.29 -7.06
C THR A 405 23.02 7.63 -5.57
N SER A 406 22.38 6.76 -4.78
CA SER A 406 21.70 7.16 -3.54
C SER A 406 22.56 7.81 -2.45
N ASN A 407 21.89 8.69 -1.68
CA ASN A 407 22.41 9.56 -0.62
C ASN A 407 22.22 9.02 0.82
N VAL A 408 21.83 7.75 0.98
CA VAL A 408 21.56 7.13 2.29
C VAL A 408 22.46 5.91 2.47
N ASP A 409 23.45 6.03 3.35
CA ASP A 409 24.37 4.93 3.67
C ASP A 409 23.60 3.68 4.11
N GLY A 410 23.85 2.56 3.42
CA GLY A 410 23.26 1.25 3.75
C GLY A 410 21.89 0.96 3.13
N SER A 411 21.33 1.83 2.28
CA SER A 411 20.09 1.53 1.54
C SER A 411 20.35 0.71 0.27
N ASN A 412 20.09 -0.58 0.37
CA ASN A 412 20.13 -1.54 -0.75
C ASN A 412 18.74 -2.13 -1.04
N ARG A 413 17.68 -1.47 -0.56
CA ARG A 413 16.28 -1.79 -0.89
C ARG A 413 15.69 -0.57 -1.55
N LYS A 414 15.28 -0.72 -2.81
CA LYS A 414 14.70 0.34 -3.63
C LYS A 414 13.34 -0.10 -4.14
N PHE A 415 12.30 0.64 -3.79
CA PHE A 415 10.94 0.34 -4.26
C PHE A 415 10.57 1.32 -5.36
N LEU A 416 10.30 0.80 -6.55
CA LEU A 416 9.82 1.55 -7.70
C LEU A 416 8.30 1.40 -7.81
N GLU A 417 7.57 2.43 -7.41
CA GLU A 417 6.11 2.47 -7.38
C GLU A 417 5.52 3.30 -8.51
N ALA A 418 4.41 2.85 -9.08
CA ALA A 418 3.59 3.61 -10.03
C ALA A 418 2.26 2.89 -10.27
N ASP A 419 1.24 3.59 -10.76
CA ASP A 419 0.01 2.94 -11.21
C ASP A 419 0.24 2.05 -12.45
N ALA A 420 -0.80 1.30 -12.84
CA ALA A 420 -0.73 0.41 -13.99
C ALA A 420 -0.52 1.20 -15.29
N GLY A 421 0.35 0.71 -16.19
CA GLY A 421 0.65 1.37 -17.47
C GLY A 421 1.76 2.43 -17.44
N TYR A 422 2.34 2.76 -16.27
CA TYR A 422 3.41 3.75 -16.10
C TYR A 422 4.82 3.29 -16.50
N GLY A 423 4.99 2.06 -16.99
CA GLY A 423 6.27 1.59 -17.55
C GLY A 423 7.24 0.95 -16.56
N LYS A 424 6.80 0.52 -15.37
CA LYS A 424 7.64 -0.16 -14.36
C LYS A 424 8.42 -1.36 -14.93
N SER A 425 7.71 -2.31 -15.53
CA SER A 425 8.32 -3.49 -16.16
C SER A 425 9.20 -3.12 -17.36
N THR A 426 8.83 -2.06 -18.10
CA THR A 426 9.65 -1.55 -19.21
C THR A 426 10.98 -0.98 -18.70
N LEU A 427 10.99 -0.28 -17.57
CA LEU A 427 12.22 0.19 -16.94
C LEU A 427 13.08 -0.97 -16.40
N ALA A 428 12.45 -2.01 -15.85
CA ALA A 428 13.17 -3.23 -15.47
C ALA A 428 13.85 -3.92 -16.67
N LEU A 429 13.15 -3.98 -17.83
CA LEU A 429 13.73 -4.49 -19.08
C LEU A 429 14.83 -3.57 -19.63
N GLN A 430 14.70 -2.25 -19.47
CA GLN A 430 15.73 -1.29 -19.84
C GLN A 430 17.02 -1.54 -19.03
N PHE A 431 16.91 -1.83 -17.74
CA PHE A 431 18.06 -2.24 -16.92
C PHE A 431 18.71 -3.53 -17.43
N ALA A 432 17.91 -4.54 -17.79
CA ALA A 432 18.42 -5.77 -18.38
C ALA A 432 19.11 -5.54 -19.74
N TYR A 433 18.57 -4.65 -20.57
CA TYR A 433 19.19 -4.24 -21.83
C TYR A 433 20.54 -3.58 -21.60
N GLU A 434 20.65 -2.63 -20.68
CA GLU A 434 21.90 -1.92 -20.37
C GLU A 434 22.97 -2.82 -19.75
N TRP A 435 22.56 -3.84 -18.98
CA TRP A 435 23.46 -4.87 -18.46
C TRP A 435 23.99 -5.78 -19.57
N CYS A 436 23.14 -6.15 -20.53
CA CYS A 436 23.56 -6.94 -21.69
C CYS A 436 24.37 -6.13 -22.71
N ASN A 437 24.08 -4.84 -22.84
CA ASN A 437 24.64 -3.92 -23.85
C ASN A 437 25.24 -2.69 -23.13
N PRO A 438 26.56 -2.71 -22.86
CA PRO A 438 27.22 -1.70 -22.03
C PRO A 438 27.03 -0.25 -22.54
N THR A 439 26.06 0.47 -21.97
CA THR A 439 25.72 1.85 -22.36
C THR A 439 26.54 2.91 -21.60
N PRO A 440 27.11 3.95 -22.25
CA PRO A 440 27.87 5.02 -21.56
C PRO A 440 27.07 5.67 -20.42
N GLY A 441 27.69 5.77 -19.23
CA GLY A 441 27.07 6.34 -18.04
C GLY A 441 25.99 5.48 -17.36
N SER A 442 25.84 4.21 -17.74
CA SER A 442 24.92 3.28 -17.06
C SER A 442 25.59 2.61 -15.85
N PHE A 443 24.87 2.55 -14.73
CA PHE A 443 25.26 1.77 -13.53
C PHE A 443 25.34 0.27 -13.83
N MET A 444 24.56 -0.24 -14.79
CA MET A 444 24.52 -1.68 -15.11
C MET A 444 25.85 -2.21 -15.64
N LYS A 445 26.78 -1.34 -16.04
CA LYS A 445 28.15 -1.73 -16.43
C LYS A 445 28.98 -2.27 -15.28
N THR A 446 28.68 -1.90 -14.04
CA THR A 446 29.45 -2.29 -12.85
C THR A 446 28.85 -3.51 -12.14
N VAL A 447 27.80 -4.11 -12.70
CA VAL A 447 27.04 -5.21 -12.13
C VAL A 447 27.52 -6.53 -12.74
N ASP A 448 28.07 -7.44 -11.93
CA ASP A 448 28.57 -8.73 -12.42
C ASP A 448 27.42 -9.71 -12.71
N VAL A 449 26.36 -9.69 -11.89
CA VAL A 449 25.19 -10.56 -12.00
C VAL A 449 23.90 -9.75 -11.82
N LEU A 450 23.02 -9.80 -12.82
CA LEU A 450 21.67 -9.25 -12.74
C LEU A 450 20.66 -10.38 -12.71
N ILE A 451 19.80 -10.41 -11.69
CA ILE A 451 18.65 -11.32 -11.60
C ILE A 451 17.36 -10.52 -11.76
N LEU A 452 16.65 -10.72 -12.87
CA LEU A 452 15.31 -10.18 -13.12
C LEU A 452 14.25 -11.30 -12.99
N LEU A 453 13.42 -11.22 -11.96
CA LEU A 453 12.30 -12.14 -11.71
C LEU A 453 10.96 -11.43 -11.86
N ARG A 454 10.09 -11.97 -12.72
CA ARG A 454 8.69 -11.51 -12.82
C ARG A 454 7.84 -12.25 -11.80
N LEU A 455 7.45 -11.56 -10.72
CA LEU A 455 6.81 -12.17 -9.56
C LEU A 455 5.47 -12.85 -9.88
N ARG A 456 4.75 -12.38 -10.90
CA ARG A 456 3.52 -13.03 -11.40
C ARG A 456 3.69 -14.49 -11.81
N GLN A 457 4.92 -14.93 -12.10
CA GLN A 457 5.23 -16.29 -12.58
C GLN A 457 5.63 -17.24 -11.44
N LEU A 458 5.71 -16.75 -10.19
CA LEU A 458 6.35 -17.47 -9.07
C LEU A 458 5.35 -18.13 -8.12
N GLY A 459 4.13 -18.43 -8.57
CA GLY A 459 3.13 -19.11 -7.74
C GLY A 459 3.57 -20.53 -7.37
N GLY A 460 3.56 -20.85 -6.08
CA GLY A 460 3.92 -22.17 -5.56
C GLY A 460 5.43 -22.44 -5.46
N ILE A 461 6.27 -21.41 -5.59
CA ILE A 461 7.74 -21.54 -5.52
C ILE A 461 8.24 -20.98 -4.17
N PRO A 462 8.65 -21.83 -3.21
CA PRO A 462 9.11 -21.34 -1.91
C PRO A 462 10.56 -20.83 -1.93
N SER A 463 11.40 -21.36 -2.84
CA SER A 463 12.85 -21.08 -2.92
C SER A 463 13.18 -20.03 -3.99
N PHE A 464 13.98 -19.02 -3.62
CA PHE A 464 14.46 -18.01 -4.57
C PHE A 464 15.40 -18.60 -5.63
N TYR A 465 16.32 -19.48 -5.23
CA TYR A 465 17.26 -20.12 -6.16
C TYR A 465 16.55 -21.10 -7.09
N GLY A 466 15.55 -21.82 -6.57
CA GLY A 466 14.65 -22.65 -7.37
C GLY A 466 13.87 -21.83 -8.39
N ALA A 467 13.38 -20.64 -8.02
CA ALA A 467 12.73 -19.72 -8.96
C ALA A 467 13.66 -19.32 -10.12
N ILE A 468 14.94 -19.01 -9.85
CA ILE A 468 15.89 -18.69 -10.92
C ILE A 468 16.10 -19.88 -11.85
N LYS A 469 16.35 -21.07 -11.27
CA LYS A 469 16.60 -22.28 -12.05
C LYS A 469 15.41 -22.66 -12.93
N GLN A 470 14.20 -22.49 -12.43
CA GLN A 470 12.98 -22.99 -13.06
C GLN A 470 12.30 -21.95 -13.97
N CYS A 471 12.40 -20.67 -13.64
CA CYS A 471 11.69 -19.60 -14.36
C CYS A 471 12.60 -18.77 -15.28
N ILE A 472 13.91 -18.77 -15.06
CA ILE A 472 14.86 -18.00 -15.89
C ILE A 472 15.73 -18.93 -16.73
N LEU A 473 16.41 -19.89 -16.10
CA LEU A 473 17.40 -20.70 -16.81
C LEU A 473 16.76 -21.68 -17.81
N PRO A 474 17.45 -21.98 -18.94
CA PRO A 474 17.01 -23.01 -19.88
C PRO A 474 16.82 -24.38 -19.22
N LYS A 475 15.89 -25.20 -19.76
CA LYS A 475 15.58 -26.55 -19.23
C LYS A 475 16.79 -27.48 -19.27
N ASP A 476 17.68 -27.29 -20.24
CA ASP A 476 18.92 -28.05 -20.45
C ASP A 476 20.14 -27.42 -19.76
N SER A 477 19.96 -26.33 -19.00
CA SER A 477 21.03 -25.71 -18.22
C SER A 477 21.60 -26.70 -17.20
N LYS A 478 22.93 -26.74 -17.13
CA LYS A 478 23.67 -27.62 -16.19
C LYS A 478 23.83 -27.01 -14.80
N CYS A 479 23.44 -25.74 -14.62
CA CYS A 479 23.51 -25.06 -13.33
C CYS A 479 22.46 -25.64 -12.37
N SER A 480 22.87 -26.13 -11.21
CA SER A 480 21.96 -26.60 -10.14
C SER A 480 21.49 -25.42 -9.27
N GLU A 481 20.47 -25.62 -8.43
CA GLU A 481 20.04 -24.60 -7.46
C GLU A 481 21.17 -24.21 -6.49
N SER A 482 21.98 -25.17 -6.05
CA SER A 482 23.17 -24.90 -5.22
C SER A 482 24.26 -24.12 -5.95
N ASP A 483 24.43 -24.35 -7.26
CA ASP A 483 25.36 -23.53 -8.06
C ASP A 483 24.87 -22.08 -8.12
N VAL A 484 23.56 -21.86 -8.31
CA VAL A 484 22.97 -20.51 -8.33
C VAL A 484 23.16 -19.81 -6.98
N GLU A 485 22.89 -20.50 -5.88
CA GLU A 485 23.08 -19.97 -4.52
C GLU A 485 24.53 -19.55 -4.28
N GLN A 486 25.48 -20.42 -4.62
CA GLN A 486 26.89 -20.15 -4.44
C GLN A 486 27.37 -18.99 -5.33
N ILE A 487 26.87 -18.90 -6.57
CA ILE A 487 27.22 -17.79 -7.48
C ILE A 487 26.74 -16.49 -6.86
N ILE A 488 25.45 -16.36 -6.54
CA ILE A 488 24.88 -15.10 -6.03
C ILE A 488 25.51 -14.69 -4.69
N SER A 489 25.76 -15.65 -3.80
CA SER A 489 26.35 -15.38 -2.48
C SER A 489 27.81 -14.92 -2.55
N SER A 490 28.53 -15.29 -3.62
CA SER A 490 29.93 -14.90 -3.82
C SER A 490 30.12 -13.50 -4.44
N GLU A 491 29.04 -12.86 -4.92
CA GLU A 491 29.13 -11.62 -5.71
C GLU A 491 28.72 -10.39 -4.90
N SER A 492 29.65 -9.45 -4.73
CA SER A 492 29.38 -8.17 -4.05
C SER A 492 28.64 -7.15 -4.92
N SER A 493 28.61 -7.34 -6.24
CA SER A 493 28.03 -6.40 -7.22
C SER A 493 26.71 -6.91 -7.83
N ALA A 494 26.10 -7.94 -7.27
CA ALA A 494 24.85 -8.48 -7.77
C ALA A 494 23.68 -7.49 -7.59
N VAL A 495 22.74 -7.52 -8.53
CA VAL A 495 21.48 -6.76 -8.46
C VAL A 495 20.31 -7.70 -8.69
N ILE A 496 19.29 -7.60 -7.85
CA ILE A 496 18.05 -8.38 -7.96
C ILE A 496 16.89 -7.42 -8.26
N ILE A 497 16.18 -7.64 -9.35
CA ILE A 497 14.96 -6.92 -9.72
C ILE A 497 13.78 -7.89 -9.58
N LEU A 498 12.85 -7.52 -8.71
CA LEU A 498 11.60 -8.23 -8.48
C LEU A 498 10.46 -7.42 -9.12
N ASP A 499 9.99 -7.86 -10.29
CA ASP A 499 9.03 -7.12 -11.09
C ASP A 499 7.58 -7.59 -10.85
N GLY A 500 6.70 -6.68 -10.39
CA GLY A 500 5.26 -6.88 -10.29
C GLY A 500 4.78 -7.48 -8.96
N PHE A 501 5.10 -6.87 -7.82
CA PHE A 501 4.67 -7.37 -6.50
C PHE A 501 3.14 -7.40 -6.32
N ASP A 502 2.43 -6.44 -6.94
CA ASP A 502 0.97 -6.41 -6.94
C ASP A 502 0.34 -7.66 -7.58
N GLU A 503 1.10 -8.37 -8.40
CA GLU A 503 0.67 -9.56 -9.14
C GLU A 503 1.30 -10.85 -8.58
N PHE A 504 2.02 -10.77 -7.46
CA PHE A 504 2.65 -11.93 -6.85
C PHE A 504 1.61 -12.83 -6.17
N PRO A 505 1.41 -14.10 -6.61
CA PRO A 505 0.35 -14.95 -6.07
C PRO A 505 0.52 -15.28 -4.58
N ASP A 506 1.76 -15.38 -4.11
CA ASP A 506 2.10 -15.79 -2.75
C ASP A 506 2.56 -14.62 -1.87
N ARG A 507 2.15 -13.38 -2.19
CA ARG A 507 2.55 -12.17 -1.46
C ARG A 507 2.14 -12.14 0.02
N GLU A 508 1.10 -12.87 0.38
CA GLU A 508 0.60 -12.98 1.76
C GLU A 508 1.27 -14.13 2.53
N LYS A 509 2.05 -14.98 1.86
CA LYS A 509 2.76 -16.12 2.46
C LYS A 509 4.21 -15.73 2.76
N GLU A 510 4.75 -16.19 3.89
CA GLU A 510 6.18 -16.03 4.15
C GLU A 510 6.97 -17.04 3.27
N ASN A 511 7.87 -16.53 2.44
CA ASN A 511 8.75 -17.29 1.54
C ASN A 511 10.09 -16.53 1.38
N ASP A 512 11.04 -17.10 0.64
CA ASP A 512 12.36 -16.48 0.41
C ASP A 512 12.22 -15.07 -0.17
N LEU A 513 11.30 -14.84 -1.10
CA LEU A 513 11.09 -13.51 -1.70
C LEU A 513 10.64 -12.48 -0.66
N MET A 514 9.76 -12.84 0.26
CA MET A 514 9.38 -11.97 1.38
C MET A 514 10.56 -11.72 2.31
N GLN A 515 11.42 -12.70 2.55
CA GLN A 515 12.64 -12.51 3.33
C GLN A 515 13.65 -11.58 2.64
N ILE A 516 13.77 -11.66 1.32
CA ILE A 516 14.59 -10.74 0.49
C ILE A 516 14.05 -9.32 0.60
N ILE A 517 12.74 -9.12 0.44
CA ILE A 517 12.07 -7.82 0.56
C ILE A 517 12.27 -7.23 1.96
N LYS A 518 12.12 -8.04 3.01
CA LYS A 518 12.35 -7.66 4.42
C LYS A 518 13.83 -7.47 4.79
N LYS A 519 14.76 -7.65 3.84
CA LYS A 519 16.23 -7.60 4.05
C LYS A 519 16.74 -8.62 5.08
N LYS A 520 16.00 -9.72 5.29
CA LYS A 520 16.48 -10.88 6.07
C LYS A 520 17.43 -11.74 5.24
N MET A 521 17.24 -11.77 3.93
CA MET A 521 18.16 -12.33 2.94
C MET A 521 18.82 -11.21 2.13
N PHE A 522 20.03 -11.46 1.62
CA PHE A 522 20.75 -10.54 0.72
C PHE A 522 20.95 -9.13 1.31
N GLN A 523 21.54 -9.07 2.51
CA GLN A 523 21.69 -7.84 3.28
C GLN A 523 22.57 -6.77 2.64
N ASN A 524 23.47 -7.16 1.73
CA ASN A 524 24.41 -6.26 1.04
C ASN A 524 24.16 -6.14 -0.47
N ILE A 525 23.25 -6.93 -1.03
CA ILE A 525 22.92 -6.92 -2.46
C ILE A 525 21.81 -5.91 -2.71
N LEU A 526 21.90 -5.17 -3.82
CA LEU A 526 20.88 -4.23 -4.23
C LEU A 526 19.64 -4.96 -4.73
N VAL A 527 18.48 -4.71 -4.11
CA VAL A 527 17.19 -5.25 -4.53
C VAL A 527 16.27 -4.11 -4.94
N ILE A 528 15.73 -4.21 -6.16
CA ILE A 528 14.72 -3.30 -6.71
C ILE A 528 13.39 -4.05 -6.79
N LEU A 529 12.36 -3.54 -6.13
CA LEU A 529 11.00 -4.08 -6.18
C LEU A 529 10.11 -3.14 -7.00
N THR A 530 9.40 -3.65 -8.01
CA THR A 530 8.37 -2.86 -8.70
C THR A 530 6.97 -3.21 -8.19
N THR A 531 6.14 -2.20 -7.92
CA THR A 531 4.76 -2.41 -7.43
C THR A 531 3.84 -1.24 -7.74
N ARG A 532 2.53 -1.39 -7.49
CA ARG A 532 1.58 -0.27 -7.42
C ARG A 532 1.75 0.49 -6.12
N SER A 533 1.54 1.81 -6.16
CA SER A 533 1.60 2.65 -4.95
C SER A 533 0.61 2.22 -3.87
N SER A 534 -0.51 1.59 -4.25
CA SER A 534 -1.50 1.02 -3.33
C SER A 534 -1.18 -0.41 -2.85
N CYS A 535 -0.15 -1.05 -3.40
CA CYS A 535 0.19 -2.45 -3.16
C CYS A 535 1.62 -2.59 -2.62
N LEU A 536 2.05 -1.68 -1.75
CA LEU A 536 3.36 -1.82 -1.09
C LEU A 536 3.35 -3.02 -0.15
N PRO A 537 4.50 -3.69 0.07
CA PRO A 537 4.61 -4.74 1.07
C PRO A 537 4.20 -4.22 2.45
N ASN A 538 3.53 -5.07 3.24
CA ASN A 538 3.10 -4.70 4.60
C ASN A 538 4.29 -4.48 5.56
N GLU A 539 5.41 -5.17 5.31
CA GLU A 539 6.63 -5.10 6.11
C GLU A 539 7.85 -4.96 5.19
N TYR A 540 8.66 -3.93 5.42
CA TYR A 540 9.95 -3.70 4.74
C TYR A 540 10.85 -2.80 5.58
N PRO A 541 12.18 -2.76 5.33
CA PRO A 541 13.12 -1.99 6.15
C PRO A 541 12.84 -0.48 6.14
N PRO A 542 13.01 0.24 7.27
CA PRO A 542 12.78 1.69 7.33
C PRO A 542 13.65 2.52 6.38
N LEU A 543 14.89 2.08 6.13
CA LEU A 543 15.84 2.74 5.22
C LEU A 543 15.59 2.42 3.74
N THR A 544 14.46 1.81 3.38
CA THR A 544 14.12 1.51 1.98
C THR A 544 13.86 2.80 1.22
N GLU A 545 14.63 3.03 0.15
CA GLU A 545 14.41 4.15 -0.74
C GLU A 545 13.17 3.91 -1.61
N ARG A 546 12.29 4.90 -1.70
CA ARG A 546 11.08 4.82 -2.51
C ARG A 546 11.18 5.77 -3.69
N PHE A 547 10.94 5.23 -4.87
CA PHE A 547 10.97 5.92 -6.14
C PHE A 547 9.61 5.81 -6.82
N ARG A 548 9.13 6.88 -7.44
CA ARG A 548 7.83 6.91 -8.13
C ARG A 548 8.00 7.30 -9.59
N LEU A 549 7.37 6.55 -10.50
CA LEU A 549 7.25 6.97 -11.90
C LEU A 549 6.06 7.92 -12.05
N THR A 550 6.28 9.06 -12.71
CA THR A 550 5.26 10.12 -12.88
C THR A 550 4.60 10.13 -14.25
N GLY A 551 5.00 9.25 -15.17
CA GLY A 551 4.42 9.18 -16.51
C GLY A 551 5.10 10.11 -17.51
N PHE A 552 4.42 10.38 -18.63
CA PHE A 552 4.97 11.16 -19.75
C PHE A 552 4.57 12.63 -19.67
N ASP A 553 5.58 13.48 -19.52
CA ASP A 553 5.47 14.91 -19.78
C ASP A 553 5.47 15.21 -21.29
N ASP A 554 5.28 16.48 -21.65
CA ASP A 554 5.21 16.93 -23.04
C ASP A 554 6.49 16.57 -23.81
N GLN A 555 7.65 16.63 -23.16
CA GLN A 555 8.93 16.29 -23.76
C GLN A 555 9.01 14.79 -24.05
N ALA A 556 8.68 13.93 -23.09
CA ALA A 556 8.70 12.48 -23.27
C ALA A 556 7.73 12.04 -24.39
N ARG A 557 6.55 12.67 -24.49
CA ARG A 557 5.62 12.39 -25.60
C ARG A 557 6.22 12.76 -26.95
N ASN A 558 6.77 13.96 -27.07
CA ASN A 558 7.40 14.42 -28.30
C ASN A 558 8.61 13.56 -28.71
N ASP A 559 9.46 13.21 -27.75
CA ASP A 559 10.61 12.31 -27.95
C ASP A 559 10.17 10.96 -28.50
N TYR A 560 9.09 10.39 -27.98
CA TYR A 560 8.58 9.12 -28.46
C TYR A 560 8.01 9.21 -29.87
N ILE A 561 7.15 10.20 -30.15
CA ILE A 561 6.53 10.39 -31.48
C ILE A 561 7.64 10.49 -32.54
N THR A 562 8.66 11.30 -32.25
CA THR A 562 9.80 11.51 -33.15
C THR A 562 10.63 10.25 -33.36
N ARG A 563 10.85 9.42 -32.32
CA ARG A 563 11.70 8.22 -32.40
C ARG A 563 11.00 6.98 -32.95
N ALA A 564 9.75 6.73 -32.54
CA ALA A 564 9.09 5.45 -32.70
C ALA A 564 8.10 5.39 -33.87
N VAL A 565 7.59 6.55 -34.32
CA VAL A 565 6.56 6.62 -35.38
C VAL A 565 7.10 7.19 -36.68
N VAL A 566 8.08 8.10 -36.60
CA VAL A 566 8.51 8.89 -37.75
C VAL A 566 9.88 8.42 -38.25
N SER A 567 9.90 7.86 -39.46
CA SER A 567 11.10 7.72 -40.29
C SER A 567 11.12 8.80 -41.38
N ASN A 568 11.28 10.07 -40.97
CA ASN A 568 11.46 11.30 -41.77
C ASN A 568 10.21 12.07 -42.30
N ASP A 569 9.05 12.05 -41.64
CA ASP A 569 7.91 12.92 -41.98
C ASP A 569 7.36 13.71 -40.76
N ASP A 570 7.77 14.97 -40.64
CA ASP A 570 7.41 15.87 -39.53
C ASP A 570 5.89 16.17 -39.46
N LYS A 571 5.15 15.93 -40.54
CA LYS A 571 3.72 16.28 -40.63
C LYS A 571 2.85 15.39 -39.75
N ASP A 572 3.09 14.08 -39.76
CA ASP A 572 2.30 13.11 -38.98
C ASP A 572 2.55 13.28 -37.47
N ALA A 573 3.76 13.67 -37.07
CA ALA A 573 4.08 14.00 -35.68
C ALA A 573 3.28 15.22 -35.19
N ASN A 574 3.23 16.28 -36.01
CA ASN A 574 2.49 17.49 -35.69
C ASN A 574 0.98 17.21 -35.60
N ASP A 575 0.42 16.43 -36.52
CA ASP A 575 -1.01 16.07 -36.50
C ASP A 575 -1.38 15.30 -35.21
N ILE A 576 -0.53 14.37 -34.75
CA ILE A 576 -0.76 13.64 -33.49
C ILE A 576 -0.66 14.58 -32.28
N GLN A 577 0.33 15.47 -32.28
CA GLN A 577 0.54 16.44 -31.22
C GLN A 577 -0.64 17.42 -31.12
N ASP A 578 -1.15 17.91 -32.26
CA ASP A 578 -2.33 18.78 -32.33
C ASP A 578 -3.57 18.09 -31.73
N ILE A 579 -3.80 16.81 -32.02
CA ILE A 579 -4.93 16.06 -31.43
C ILE A 579 -4.81 15.97 -29.90
N ILE A 580 -3.59 15.77 -29.37
CA ILE A 580 -3.35 15.72 -27.92
C ILE A 580 -3.59 17.10 -27.29
N ASP A 581 -3.09 18.16 -27.93
CA ASP A 581 -3.16 19.52 -27.39
C ASP A 581 -4.57 20.12 -27.46
N GLU A 582 -5.33 19.79 -28.50
CA GLU A 582 -6.73 20.21 -28.66
C GLU A 582 -7.70 19.46 -27.73
N ASN A 583 -7.33 18.26 -27.25
CA ASN A 583 -8.21 17.41 -26.45
C ASN A 583 -7.65 17.11 -25.05
N ALA A 584 -8.09 17.87 -24.05
CA ALA A 584 -7.66 17.71 -22.67
C ALA A 584 -7.85 16.29 -22.10
N ILE A 585 -8.88 15.54 -22.54
CA ILE A 585 -9.11 14.16 -22.07
C ILE A 585 -8.05 13.22 -22.65
N ILE A 586 -7.71 13.39 -23.93
CA ILE A 586 -6.63 12.62 -24.57
C ILE A 586 -5.30 12.96 -23.91
N ARG A 587 -5.02 14.24 -23.65
CA ARG A 587 -3.80 14.69 -22.97
C ARG A 587 -3.65 14.05 -21.59
N ASP A 588 -4.70 14.09 -20.76
CA ASP A 588 -4.67 13.51 -19.41
C ASP A 588 -4.50 11.98 -19.46
N LEU A 589 -5.17 11.29 -20.39
CA LEU A 589 -4.96 9.85 -20.59
C LEU A 589 -3.54 9.53 -21.06
N CYS A 590 -2.97 10.37 -21.93
CA CYS A 590 -1.64 10.19 -22.50
C CYS A 590 -0.49 10.56 -21.55
N GLU A 591 -0.78 11.03 -20.33
CA GLU A 591 0.20 11.03 -19.24
C GLU A 591 0.61 9.61 -18.88
N VAL A 592 -0.31 8.64 -19.03
CA VAL A 592 -0.03 7.21 -18.87
C VAL A 592 0.65 6.68 -20.14
N PRO A 593 1.93 6.26 -20.07
CA PRO A 593 2.70 5.76 -21.21
C PRO A 593 1.97 4.70 -22.03
N LEU A 594 1.30 3.74 -21.37
CA LEU A 594 0.54 2.70 -22.05
C LEU A 594 -0.55 3.26 -22.98
N PHE A 595 -1.37 4.20 -22.50
CA PHE A 595 -2.45 4.78 -23.31
C PHE A 595 -1.90 5.67 -24.41
N PHE A 596 -0.83 6.42 -24.12
CA PHE A 596 -0.15 7.22 -25.11
C PHE A 596 0.41 6.36 -26.25
N PHE A 597 1.13 5.27 -25.96
CA PHE A 597 1.63 4.37 -26.99
C PHE A 597 0.50 3.80 -27.84
N MET A 598 -0.56 3.32 -27.21
CA MET A 598 -1.73 2.80 -27.92
C MET A 598 -2.37 3.86 -28.82
N PHE A 599 -2.52 5.09 -28.32
CA PHE A 599 -3.07 6.21 -29.09
C PHE A 599 -2.19 6.57 -30.28
N VAL A 600 -0.89 6.75 -30.09
CA VAL A 600 0.06 7.17 -31.13
C VAL A 600 0.12 6.15 -32.27
N HIS A 601 0.20 4.86 -31.94
CA HIS A 601 0.20 3.78 -32.95
C HIS A 601 -1.15 3.56 -33.64
N MET A 602 -2.23 4.17 -33.15
CA MET A 602 -3.57 4.07 -33.75
C MET A 602 -4.04 5.32 -34.48
N SER A 603 -3.64 6.51 -34.00
CA SER A 603 -4.04 7.81 -34.53
C SER A 603 -3.51 8.03 -35.94
N HIS A 604 -2.31 7.55 -36.25
CA HIS A 604 -1.74 7.53 -37.61
C HIS A 604 -2.67 6.86 -38.63
N GLU A 605 -3.39 5.83 -38.22
CA GLU A 605 -4.15 4.97 -39.13
C GLU A 605 -5.67 5.25 -39.13
N ASN A 606 -6.21 6.08 -38.23
CA ASN A 606 -7.65 6.21 -38.09
C ASN A 606 -8.16 7.58 -37.57
N LYS A 607 -9.05 8.22 -38.33
CA LYS A 607 -9.77 9.46 -37.95
C LYS A 607 -10.72 9.31 -36.77
N VAL A 608 -10.94 8.09 -36.27
CA VAL A 608 -11.81 7.81 -35.11
C VAL A 608 -11.44 8.63 -33.87
N PHE A 609 -10.17 8.98 -33.68
CA PHE A 609 -9.72 9.74 -32.52
C PHE A 609 -10.06 11.24 -32.56
N GLN A 610 -10.50 11.78 -33.71
CA GLN A 610 -10.98 13.16 -33.83
C GLN A 610 -12.33 13.39 -33.13
N LYS A 611 -13.02 12.33 -32.69
CA LYS A 611 -14.36 12.38 -32.09
C LYS A 611 -14.39 11.96 -30.61
N VAL A 612 -13.24 11.97 -29.94
CA VAL A 612 -13.13 11.57 -28.53
C VAL A 612 -13.68 12.69 -27.64
N TYR A 613 -14.67 12.37 -26.80
CA TYR A 613 -15.29 13.30 -25.84
C TYR A 613 -15.32 12.76 -24.41
N SER A 614 -14.92 11.51 -24.22
CA SER A 614 -14.89 10.80 -22.93
C SER A 614 -13.90 9.64 -22.96
N VAL A 615 -13.51 9.12 -21.78
CA VAL A 615 -12.60 7.96 -21.69
C VAL A 615 -13.27 6.73 -22.33
N THR A 616 -14.58 6.58 -22.16
CA THR A 616 -15.36 5.53 -22.83
C THR A 616 -15.30 5.66 -24.35
N SER A 617 -15.44 6.87 -24.90
CA SER A 617 -15.39 7.10 -26.35
C SER A 617 -13.99 6.81 -26.93
N PHE A 618 -12.93 7.17 -26.20
CA PHE A 618 -11.55 6.86 -26.54
C PHE A 618 -11.33 5.34 -26.59
N PHE A 619 -11.75 4.64 -25.53
CA PHE A 619 -11.60 3.19 -25.42
C PHE A 619 -12.44 2.45 -26.48
N LYS A 620 -13.65 2.94 -26.77
CA LYS A 620 -14.47 2.42 -27.88
C LYS A 620 -13.76 2.53 -29.22
N GLY A 621 -13.11 3.68 -29.49
CA GLY A 621 -12.33 3.89 -30.70
C GLY A 621 -11.13 2.96 -30.79
N MET A 622 -10.43 2.77 -29.68
CA MET A 622 -9.30 1.85 -29.54
C MET A 622 -9.67 0.40 -29.82
N ILE A 623 -10.74 -0.11 -29.18
CA ILE A 623 -11.25 -1.47 -29.40
C ILE A 623 -11.72 -1.66 -30.85
N ALA A 624 -12.40 -0.66 -31.43
CA ALA A 624 -12.78 -0.72 -32.84
C ALA A 624 -11.56 -0.83 -33.77
N CYS A 625 -10.47 -0.11 -33.48
CA CYS A 625 -9.22 -0.20 -34.24
C CYS A 625 -8.60 -1.60 -34.15
N PHE A 626 -8.61 -2.22 -32.96
CA PHE A 626 -8.11 -3.58 -32.75
C PHE A 626 -8.84 -4.59 -33.66
N HIS A 627 -10.17 -4.55 -33.67
CA HIS A 627 -10.98 -5.46 -34.48
C HIS A 627 -10.80 -5.21 -35.99
N SER A 628 -10.89 -3.94 -36.42
CA SER A 628 -10.76 -3.56 -37.84
C SER A 628 -9.42 -3.96 -38.43
N ARG A 629 -8.32 -3.83 -37.69
CA ARG A 629 -6.99 -4.27 -38.17
C ARG A 629 -6.90 -5.78 -38.34
N LEU A 630 -7.46 -6.56 -37.41
CA LEU A 630 -7.48 -8.01 -37.56
C LEU A 630 -8.30 -8.42 -38.79
N GLU A 631 -9.47 -7.80 -38.99
CA GLU A 631 -10.32 -8.04 -40.16
C GLU A 631 -9.58 -7.74 -41.47
N ASN A 632 -8.86 -6.62 -41.55
CA ASN A 632 -8.06 -6.26 -42.73
C ASN A 632 -6.90 -7.24 -43.02
N LYS A 633 -6.39 -7.95 -42.00
CA LYS A 633 -5.34 -8.97 -42.17
C LYS A 633 -5.90 -10.37 -42.53
N MET A 634 -7.21 -10.60 -42.43
CA MET A 634 -7.81 -11.90 -42.72
C MET A 634 -8.14 -12.08 -44.22
N LYS A 635 -8.02 -13.32 -44.73
CA LYS A 635 -8.48 -13.69 -46.09
C LYS A 635 -10.01 -13.78 -46.13
N SER A 636 -10.63 -13.40 -47.26
CA SER A 636 -12.09 -13.26 -47.45
C SER A 636 -12.94 -14.40 -46.87
N ASP A 637 -12.57 -15.66 -47.11
CA ASP A 637 -13.37 -16.83 -46.68
C ASP A 637 -13.44 -17.04 -45.16
N LYS A 638 -12.50 -16.47 -44.38
CA LYS A 638 -12.50 -16.53 -42.91
C LYS A 638 -13.05 -15.25 -42.28
N GLN A 639 -13.22 -14.18 -43.05
CA GLN A 639 -13.57 -12.86 -42.54
C GLN A 639 -15.00 -12.84 -41.97
N ASP A 640 -15.98 -13.40 -42.69
CA ASP A 640 -17.39 -13.43 -42.25
C ASP A 640 -17.63 -14.23 -40.97
N ASN A 641 -16.89 -15.34 -40.78
CA ASN A 641 -17.03 -16.19 -39.61
C ASN A 641 -16.44 -15.59 -38.33
N TYR A 642 -15.43 -14.72 -38.43
CA TYR A 642 -14.77 -14.10 -37.29
C TYR A 642 -15.27 -12.68 -36.99
N ALA A 643 -15.77 -11.94 -37.99
CA ALA A 643 -16.33 -10.59 -37.81
C ALA A 643 -17.49 -10.56 -36.79
N LYS A 644 -18.29 -11.64 -36.71
CA LYS A 644 -19.35 -11.76 -35.70
C LYS A 644 -18.83 -11.65 -34.26
N PHE A 645 -17.61 -12.12 -33.98
CA PHE A 645 -17.06 -12.10 -32.62
C PHE A 645 -16.62 -10.70 -32.16
N ALA A 646 -16.46 -9.75 -33.09
CA ALA A 646 -16.26 -8.34 -32.75
C ALA A 646 -17.50 -7.72 -32.07
N THR A 647 -18.69 -8.28 -32.30
CA THR A 647 -19.97 -7.77 -31.78
C THR A 647 -20.67 -8.74 -30.82
N GLN A 648 -20.44 -10.05 -30.99
CA GLN A 648 -21.03 -11.11 -30.16
C GLN A 648 -20.01 -11.62 -29.15
N HIS A 649 -19.85 -10.88 -28.05
CA HIS A 649 -18.88 -11.17 -26.98
C HIS A 649 -19.51 -11.23 -25.58
N THR A 650 -20.80 -11.61 -25.50
CA THR A 650 -21.56 -11.66 -24.25
C THR A 650 -20.93 -12.59 -23.20
N ASP A 651 -20.43 -13.75 -23.62
CA ASP A 651 -19.81 -14.71 -22.70
C ASP A 651 -18.48 -14.19 -22.14
N LEU A 652 -17.69 -13.49 -22.97
CA LEU A 652 -16.49 -12.79 -22.51
C LEU A 652 -16.82 -11.67 -21.53
N ASN A 653 -17.88 -10.90 -21.78
CA ASN A 653 -18.35 -9.84 -20.87
C ASN A 653 -18.71 -10.45 -19.50
N LYS A 654 -19.46 -11.54 -19.50
CA LYS A 654 -19.86 -12.26 -18.29
C LYS A 654 -18.64 -12.80 -17.54
N LEU A 655 -17.72 -13.47 -18.23
CA LEU A 655 -16.48 -13.98 -17.63
C LEU A 655 -15.66 -12.87 -16.98
N ALA A 656 -15.54 -11.71 -17.66
CA ALA A 656 -14.84 -10.55 -17.11
C ALA A 656 -15.51 -10.01 -15.83
N PHE A 657 -16.85 -9.88 -15.84
CA PHE A 657 -17.60 -9.41 -14.67
C PHE A 657 -17.50 -10.38 -13.49
N GLU A 658 -17.58 -11.69 -13.74
CA GLU A 658 -17.39 -12.72 -12.71
C GLU A 658 -15.97 -12.69 -12.12
N GLY A 659 -14.95 -12.45 -12.95
CA GLY A 659 -13.56 -12.31 -12.50
C GLY A 659 -13.36 -11.16 -11.49
N LEU A 660 -14.18 -10.10 -11.58
CA LEU A 660 -14.14 -8.96 -10.66
C LEU A 660 -14.99 -9.14 -9.39
N THR A 661 -15.99 -10.04 -9.42
CA THR A 661 -17.00 -10.17 -8.35
C THR A 661 -16.88 -11.41 -7.46
N ARG A 662 -16.17 -12.46 -7.91
CA ARG A 662 -15.97 -13.69 -7.11
C ARG A 662 -15.18 -13.42 -5.83
N GLN A 663 -15.41 -14.24 -4.79
CA GLN A 663 -14.69 -14.17 -3.50
C GLN A 663 -13.17 -14.30 -3.69
N GLU A 664 -12.75 -15.23 -4.54
CA GLU A 664 -11.38 -15.29 -5.07
C GLU A 664 -11.34 -14.53 -6.39
N ARG A 665 -11.19 -13.20 -6.33
CA ARG A 665 -11.07 -12.36 -7.53
C ARG A 665 -9.86 -12.82 -8.34
N SER A 666 -10.11 -13.40 -9.50
CA SER A 666 -9.07 -13.79 -10.45
C SER A 666 -9.49 -13.38 -11.86
N ILE A 667 -8.59 -12.66 -12.53
CA ILE A 667 -8.69 -12.27 -13.94
C ILE A 667 -7.70 -13.07 -14.80
N VAL A 668 -7.25 -14.21 -14.27
CA VAL A 668 -6.34 -15.16 -14.90
C VAL A 668 -7.00 -16.54 -14.87
N TRP A 669 -7.07 -17.18 -16.04
CA TRP A 669 -7.77 -18.45 -16.25
C TRP A 669 -6.84 -19.48 -16.88
N ASN A 670 -6.99 -20.75 -16.51
CA ASN A 670 -6.38 -21.82 -17.30
C ASN A 670 -7.03 -21.87 -18.69
N ARG A 671 -6.23 -22.14 -19.72
CA ARG A 671 -6.69 -22.22 -21.12
C ARG A 671 -7.91 -23.12 -21.30
N GLU A 672 -7.93 -24.28 -20.66
CA GLU A 672 -9.05 -25.23 -20.76
C GLU A 672 -10.34 -24.67 -20.16
N VAL A 673 -10.23 -23.94 -19.04
CA VAL A 673 -11.38 -23.34 -18.34
C VAL A 673 -12.00 -22.26 -19.20
N ILE A 674 -11.19 -21.30 -19.69
CA ILE A 674 -11.72 -20.22 -20.52
C ILE A 674 -12.29 -20.75 -21.84
N LEU A 675 -11.66 -21.77 -22.45
CA LEU A 675 -12.21 -22.43 -23.64
C LEU A 675 -13.58 -23.05 -23.39
N GLY A 676 -13.82 -23.61 -22.20
CA GLY A 676 -15.12 -24.13 -21.79
C GLY A 676 -16.18 -23.04 -21.58
N GLU A 677 -15.78 -21.89 -21.04
CA GLU A 677 -16.70 -20.80 -20.70
C GLU A 677 -17.12 -19.94 -21.92
N ILE A 678 -16.17 -19.56 -22.79
CA ILE A 678 -16.45 -18.65 -23.92
C ILE A 678 -16.44 -19.33 -25.29
N GLY A 679 -16.04 -20.61 -25.35
CA GLY A 679 -15.93 -21.37 -26.58
C GLY A 679 -14.69 -21.06 -27.43
N LYS A 680 -14.25 -22.07 -28.19
CA LYS A 680 -13.00 -22.02 -28.98
C LYS A 680 -12.94 -20.87 -30.00
N GLY A 681 -14.03 -20.60 -30.71
CA GLY A 681 -14.05 -19.58 -31.77
C GLY A 681 -13.82 -18.16 -31.25
N LEU A 682 -14.54 -17.79 -30.18
CA LEU A 682 -14.42 -16.50 -29.52
C LEU A 682 -13.05 -16.36 -28.86
N TYR A 683 -12.60 -17.41 -28.17
CA TYR A 683 -11.27 -17.48 -27.58
C TYR A 683 -10.15 -17.20 -28.59
N GLU A 684 -10.09 -17.97 -29.68
CA GLU A 684 -9.05 -17.83 -30.70
C GLU A 684 -9.08 -16.46 -31.36
N TYR A 685 -10.28 -15.90 -31.56
CA TYR A 685 -10.45 -14.55 -32.08
C TYR A 685 -9.81 -13.52 -31.14
N TYR A 686 -10.18 -13.51 -29.85
CA TYR A 686 -9.69 -12.53 -28.89
C TYR A 686 -8.20 -12.67 -28.56
N VAL A 687 -7.65 -13.89 -28.64
CA VAL A 687 -6.19 -14.11 -28.61
C VAL A 687 -5.54 -13.49 -29.85
N ARG A 688 -6.10 -13.64 -31.06
CA ARG A 688 -5.55 -13.02 -32.28
C ARG A 688 -5.66 -11.51 -32.31
N VAL A 689 -6.77 -10.95 -31.78
CA VAL A 689 -6.93 -9.51 -31.58
C VAL A 689 -5.91 -8.99 -30.56
N GLY A 690 -5.37 -9.85 -29.69
CA GLY A 690 -4.40 -9.47 -28.68
C GLY A 690 -5.01 -8.94 -27.38
N ILE A 691 -6.34 -8.95 -27.26
CA ILE A 691 -7.01 -8.57 -26.01
C ILE A 691 -6.80 -9.63 -24.93
N LEU A 692 -6.79 -10.90 -25.33
CA LEU A 692 -6.36 -12.00 -24.49
C LEU A 692 -4.91 -12.38 -24.79
N VAL A 693 -4.14 -12.62 -23.72
CA VAL A 693 -2.73 -13.01 -23.77
C VAL A 693 -2.60 -14.39 -23.13
N GLU A 694 -1.96 -15.30 -23.85
CA GLU A 694 -1.55 -16.63 -23.37
C GLU A 694 -0.15 -16.53 -22.75
N GLU A 695 0.03 -17.18 -21.61
CA GLU A 695 1.29 -17.22 -20.88
C GLU A 695 1.49 -18.63 -20.30
N ASP A 696 2.62 -19.27 -20.63
CA ASP A 696 2.93 -20.60 -20.12
C ASP A 696 3.62 -20.49 -18.75
N ILE A 697 3.03 -21.14 -17.75
CA ILE A 697 3.50 -21.13 -16.36
C ILE A 697 3.80 -22.55 -15.91
N LEU A 698 4.90 -22.72 -15.19
CA LEU A 698 5.28 -24.00 -14.61
C LEU A 698 4.50 -24.23 -13.30
N GLN A 699 3.63 -25.24 -13.27
CA GLN A 699 3.05 -25.74 -12.02
C GLN A 699 3.99 -26.76 -11.39
N ILE A 700 4.68 -26.36 -10.31
CA ILE A 700 5.68 -27.19 -9.63
C ILE A 700 5.06 -28.49 -9.10
N GLU A 701 3.89 -28.42 -8.46
CA GLU A 701 3.23 -29.60 -7.87
C GLU A 701 2.98 -30.73 -8.88
N LYS A 702 2.83 -30.38 -10.17
CA LYS A 702 2.53 -31.32 -11.26
C LYS A 702 3.68 -31.46 -12.26
N PHE A 703 4.78 -30.75 -12.08
CA PHE A 703 5.89 -30.63 -13.05
C PHE A 703 5.40 -30.42 -14.49
N GLN A 704 4.34 -29.63 -14.66
CA GLN A 704 3.67 -29.44 -15.95
C GLN A 704 3.57 -27.96 -16.29
N TYR A 705 3.81 -27.62 -17.56
CA TYR A 705 3.50 -26.31 -18.09
C TYR A 705 2.00 -26.21 -18.36
N ILE A 706 1.37 -25.22 -17.75
CA ILE A 706 -0.01 -24.84 -18.01
C ILE A 706 -0.04 -23.50 -18.73
N THR A 707 -0.85 -23.40 -19.77
CA THR A 707 -1.12 -22.11 -20.40
C THR A 707 -2.20 -21.40 -19.60
N GLN A 708 -1.84 -20.30 -18.96
CA GLN A 708 -2.77 -19.35 -18.38
C GLN A 708 -3.12 -18.26 -19.40
N VAL A 709 -4.31 -17.70 -19.24
CA VAL A 709 -4.88 -16.71 -20.13
C VAL A 709 -5.39 -15.56 -19.29
N ARG A 710 -5.09 -14.35 -19.72
CA ARG A 710 -5.54 -13.12 -19.05
C ARG A 710 -5.85 -12.04 -20.06
N PHE A 711 -6.51 -10.99 -19.59
CA PHE A 711 -6.57 -9.75 -20.36
C PHE A 711 -5.18 -9.12 -20.47
N TYR A 712 -4.91 -8.45 -21.59
CA TYR A 712 -3.65 -7.73 -21.83
C TYR A 712 -3.35 -6.73 -20.70
N HIS A 713 -4.37 -5.99 -20.27
CA HIS A 713 -4.33 -5.08 -19.13
C HIS A 713 -5.67 -5.11 -18.37
N LYS A 714 -5.65 -4.83 -17.05
CA LYS A 714 -6.86 -4.86 -16.18
C LYS A 714 -8.01 -4.02 -16.74
N ILE A 715 -7.70 -2.87 -17.35
CA ILE A 715 -8.71 -1.99 -17.95
C ILE A 715 -9.54 -2.65 -19.07
N PHE A 716 -8.99 -3.63 -19.80
CA PHE A 716 -9.78 -4.40 -20.77
C PHE A 716 -10.77 -5.32 -20.07
N CYS A 717 -10.38 -5.92 -18.94
CA CYS A 717 -11.31 -6.66 -18.10
C CYS A 717 -12.44 -5.74 -17.60
N GLU A 718 -12.10 -4.55 -17.10
CA GLU A 718 -13.09 -3.54 -16.68
C GLU A 718 -14.02 -3.11 -17.82
N TRP A 719 -13.50 -2.97 -19.05
CA TRP A 719 -14.29 -2.66 -20.24
C TRP A 719 -15.33 -3.75 -20.56
N TYR A 720 -14.91 -5.00 -20.67
CA TYR A 720 -15.81 -6.11 -20.98
C TYR A 720 -16.78 -6.41 -19.82
N ALA A 721 -16.35 -6.23 -18.57
CA ALA A 721 -17.22 -6.31 -17.41
C ALA A 721 -18.29 -5.20 -17.42
N ALA A 722 -17.93 -3.97 -17.79
CA ALA A 722 -18.87 -2.85 -17.89
C ALA A 722 -19.95 -3.10 -18.96
N HIS A 723 -19.61 -3.77 -20.06
CA HIS A 723 -20.59 -4.23 -21.04
C HIS A 723 -21.59 -5.24 -20.44
N HIS A 724 -21.14 -6.14 -19.57
CA HIS A 724 -22.04 -7.07 -18.88
C HIS A 724 -23.00 -6.33 -17.95
N LEU A 725 -22.47 -5.44 -17.10
CA LEU A 725 -23.30 -4.64 -16.21
C LEU A 725 -24.32 -3.82 -17.00
N SER A 726 -23.88 -3.13 -18.06
CA SER A 726 -24.73 -2.28 -18.91
C SER A 726 -25.92 -3.03 -19.50
N ASN A 727 -25.76 -4.33 -19.80
CA ASN A 727 -26.81 -5.18 -20.33
C ASN A 727 -27.76 -5.73 -19.26
N VAL A 728 -27.23 -6.09 -18.08
CA VAL A 728 -28.00 -6.76 -17.02
C VAL A 728 -28.70 -5.77 -16.08
N ILE A 729 -28.18 -4.55 -15.96
CA ILE A 729 -28.74 -3.54 -15.05
C ILE A 729 -30.15 -3.11 -15.48
N THR A 730 -30.44 -3.09 -16.78
CA THR A 730 -31.74 -2.69 -17.34
C THR A 730 -32.88 -3.65 -16.98
N THR A 731 -32.57 -4.93 -16.76
CA THR A 731 -33.57 -5.98 -16.52
C THR A 731 -33.86 -6.23 -15.03
N LYS A 732 -33.14 -5.54 -14.14
CA LYS A 732 -33.16 -5.81 -12.69
C LYS A 732 -33.83 -4.70 -11.90
N ASP A 733 -34.38 -5.04 -10.74
CA ASP A 733 -34.92 -4.06 -9.80
C ASP A 733 -33.82 -3.33 -9.01
N THR A 734 -34.18 -2.27 -8.28
CA THR A 734 -33.25 -1.44 -7.50
C THR A 734 -32.41 -2.25 -6.50
N ALA A 735 -32.99 -3.24 -5.82
CA ALA A 735 -32.28 -4.03 -4.81
C ALA A 735 -31.26 -4.97 -5.46
N GLU A 736 -31.65 -5.62 -6.56
CA GLU A 736 -30.77 -6.48 -7.34
C GLU A 736 -29.63 -5.71 -8.00
N ARG A 737 -29.91 -4.50 -8.50
CA ARG A 737 -28.88 -3.60 -9.06
C ARG A 737 -27.85 -3.22 -8.01
N THR A 738 -28.28 -2.84 -6.80
CA THR A 738 -27.37 -2.53 -5.68
C THR A 738 -26.52 -3.75 -5.29
N LYS A 739 -27.12 -4.94 -5.27
CA LYS A 739 -26.40 -6.20 -4.97
C LYS A 739 -25.31 -6.52 -5.99
N LEU A 740 -25.48 -6.14 -7.26
CA LEU A 740 -24.45 -6.30 -8.29
C LEU A 740 -23.25 -5.39 -8.08
N LEU A 741 -23.47 -4.19 -7.54
CA LEU A 741 -22.42 -3.18 -7.34
C LEU A 741 -21.69 -3.34 -6.00
N LEU A 742 -22.36 -3.89 -4.98
CA LEU A 742 -21.80 -4.07 -3.63
C LEU A 742 -20.41 -4.75 -3.57
N PRO A 743 -20.10 -5.82 -4.35
CA PRO A 743 -18.78 -6.45 -4.29
C PRO A 743 -17.70 -5.68 -5.05
N LEU A 744 -18.00 -4.55 -5.69
CA LEU A 744 -17.08 -3.80 -6.55
C LEU A 744 -16.65 -2.52 -5.84
N ASP A 745 -15.35 -2.38 -5.59
CA ASP A 745 -14.79 -1.18 -4.94
C ASP A 745 -14.52 -0.08 -6.00
N PRO A 746 -15.18 1.09 -5.93
CA PRO A 746 -14.96 2.17 -6.89
C PRO A 746 -13.51 2.70 -6.91
N SER A 747 -12.77 2.57 -5.81
CA SER A 747 -11.36 2.99 -5.72
C SER A 747 -10.45 2.13 -6.59
N ASP A 748 -10.75 0.83 -6.70
CA ASP A 748 -9.97 -0.15 -7.48
C ASP A 748 -10.50 -0.33 -8.91
N LEU A 749 -11.76 0.04 -9.17
CA LEU A 749 -12.50 -0.21 -10.42
C LEU A 749 -13.03 1.07 -11.07
N GLN A 750 -12.27 2.16 -11.00
CA GLN A 750 -12.70 3.46 -11.52
C GLN A 750 -13.11 3.42 -13.00
N TYR A 751 -12.44 2.63 -13.85
CA TYR A 751 -12.74 2.60 -15.28
C TYR A 751 -13.99 1.78 -15.56
N PHE A 752 -14.23 0.69 -14.82
CA PHE A 752 -15.48 -0.06 -14.88
C PHE A 752 -16.71 0.85 -14.68
N TYR A 753 -16.71 1.70 -13.65
CA TYR A 753 -17.83 2.63 -13.40
C TYR A 753 -17.97 3.67 -14.50
N ARG A 754 -16.86 4.29 -14.94
CA ARG A 754 -16.88 5.27 -16.05
C ARG A 754 -17.40 4.64 -17.34
N PHE A 755 -16.89 3.47 -17.72
CA PHE A 755 -17.35 2.74 -18.89
C PHE A 755 -18.82 2.36 -18.81
N SER A 756 -19.29 1.91 -17.65
CA SER A 756 -20.71 1.55 -17.46
C SER A 756 -21.63 2.74 -17.70
N CYS A 757 -21.28 3.92 -17.17
CA CYS A 757 -22.02 5.16 -17.41
C CYS A 757 -21.96 5.63 -18.88
N GLY A 758 -20.81 5.48 -19.55
CA GLY A 758 -20.65 5.88 -20.95
C GLY A 758 -21.29 4.90 -21.95
N LEU A 759 -21.36 3.61 -21.61
CA LEU A 759 -21.95 2.56 -22.46
C LEU A 759 -23.48 2.56 -22.42
N ASN A 760 -24.08 2.86 -21.25
CA ASN A 760 -25.53 2.95 -21.09
C ASN A 760 -25.95 4.25 -20.38
N PRO A 761 -26.09 5.37 -21.12
CA PRO A 761 -26.51 6.66 -20.56
C PRO A 761 -27.89 6.66 -19.90
N ASN A 762 -28.80 5.74 -20.28
CA ASN A 762 -30.15 5.70 -19.71
C ASN A 762 -30.14 5.21 -18.26
N GLU A 763 -29.19 4.34 -17.91
CA GLU A 763 -29.07 3.71 -16.59
C GLU A 763 -27.88 4.28 -15.78
N SER A 764 -27.13 5.21 -16.36
CA SER A 764 -25.98 5.85 -15.72
C SER A 764 -26.37 6.60 -14.45
N ASN A 765 -27.56 7.21 -14.41
CA ASN A 765 -28.06 7.96 -13.25
C ASN A 765 -28.15 7.06 -12.01
N PHE A 766 -28.59 5.81 -12.16
CA PHE A 766 -28.61 4.86 -11.04
C PHE A 766 -27.18 4.61 -10.50
N ILE A 767 -26.20 4.44 -11.38
CA ILE A 767 -24.80 4.23 -10.99
C ILE A 767 -24.24 5.49 -10.30
N VAL A 768 -24.53 6.67 -10.84
CA VAL A 768 -24.12 7.96 -10.28
C VAL A 768 -24.75 8.16 -8.90
N ASP A 769 -26.05 7.87 -8.73
CA ASP A 769 -26.75 7.97 -7.46
C ASP A 769 -26.20 6.98 -6.44
N TYR A 770 -25.93 5.74 -6.85
CA TYR A 770 -25.27 4.74 -6.02
C TYR A 770 -23.90 5.24 -5.52
N LEU A 771 -23.05 5.74 -6.42
CA LEU A 771 -21.73 6.28 -6.06
C LEU A 771 -21.84 7.52 -5.17
N SER A 772 -22.80 8.40 -5.43
CA SER A 772 -23.02 9.61 -4.62
C SER A 772 -23.53 9.28 -3.21
N GLY A 773 -24.18 8.13 -3.03
CA GLY A 773 -24.58 7.59 -1.73
C GLY A 773 -23.42 7.02 -0.91
N LEU A 774 -22.26 6.76 -1.52
CA LEU A 774 -21.05 6.31 -0.82
C LEU A 774 -20.24 7.50 -0.29
N SER A 775 -19.67 7.37 0.91
CA SER A 775 -18.81 8.41 1.47
C SER A 775 -17.57 8.63 0.61
N ASN A 776 -17.22 9.89 0.34
CA ASN A 776 -16.04 10.33 -0.45
C ASN A 776 -16.06 10.07 -1.96
N PHE A 777 -17.17 9.62 -2.55
CA PHE A 777 -17.27 9.33 -4.00
C PHE A 777 -18.13 10.31 -4.81
N ASP A 778 -18.72 11.35 -4.20
CA ASP A 778 -19.55 12.34 -4.92
C ASP A 778 -18.84 12.97 -6.12
N ALA A 779 -17.58 13.42 -5.94
CA ALA A 779 -16.78 13.96 -7.04
C ALA A 779 -16.55 12.92 -8.15
N PHE A 780 -16.29 11.67 -7.78
CA PHE A 780 -16.08 10.59 -8.74
C PHE A 780 -17.37 10.22 -9.48
N ALA A 781 -18.52 10.24 -8.80
CA ALA A 781 -19.82 10.04 -9.40
C ALA A 781 -20.11 11.10 -10.49
N LYS A 782 -19.77 12.36 -10.22
CA LYS A 782 -19.87 13.45 -11.21
C LYS A 782 -18.92 13.25 -12.38
N VAL A 783 -17.71 12.72 -12.18
CA VAL A 783 -16.82 12.33 -13.30
C VAL A 783 -17.45 11.24 -14.16
N CYS A 784 -18.11 10.24 -13.55
CA CYS A 784 -18.80 9.19 -14.30
C CYS A 784 -19.98 9.73 -15.13
N LEU A 785 -20.67 10.76 -14.64
CA LEU A 785 -21.72 11.46 -15.40
C LEU A 785 -21.18 12.08 -16.70
N LEU A 786 -19.93 12.54 -16.71
CA LEU A 786 -19.28 13.15 -17.88
C LEU A 786 -18.98 12.17 -19.03
N GLU A 787 -19.15 10.86 -18.81
CA GLU A 787 -18.88 9.86 -19.85
C GLU A 787 -19.95 9.84 -20.96
N GLN A 788 -21.07 10.51 -20.73
CA GLN A 788 -22.23 10.54 -21.61
C GLN A 788 -22.06 11.53 -22.79
N LYS A 789 -22.59 11.16 -23.96
CA LYS A 789 -22.51 12.00 -25.17
C LYS A 789 -23.44 13.22 -25.05
N SER A 790 -22.98 14.34 -25.59
CA SER A 790 -23.49 15.73 -25.54
C SER A 790 -24.98 16.02 -25.84
N ASN A 791 -25.86 15.05 -26.05
CA ASN A 791 -27.31 15.33 -26.07
C ASN A 791 -27.83 15.73 -24.67
N GLU A 792 -27.04 15.46 -23.61
CA GLU A 792 -27.25 15.93 -22.24
C GLU A 792 -26.24 17.00 -21.81
N GLY A 793 -25.52 17.62 -22.76
CA GLY A 793 -24.48 18.61 -22.47
C GLY A 793 -24.96 19.78 -21.60
N ASP A 794 -26.23 20.15 -21.73
CA ASP A 794 -26.86 21.17 -20.88
C ASP A 794 -27.08 20.68 -19.44
N LYS A 795 -27.57 19.45 -19.25
CA LYS A 795 -27.73 18.85 -17.91
C LYS A 795 -26.39 18.70 -17.18
N VAL A 796 -25.37 18.24 -17.90
CA VAL A 796 -24.01 18.11 -17.35
C VAL A 796 -23.46 19.48 -16.97
N LYS A 797 -23.60 20.49 -17.84
CA LYS A 797 -23.18 21.86 -17.54
C LYS A 797 -23.96 22.45 -16.36
N GLU A 798 -25.25 22.14 -16.23
CA GLU A 798 -26.07 22.54 -15.07
C GLU A 798 -25.60 21.90 -13.77
N GLU A 799 -25.30 20.60 -13.79
CA GLU A 799 -24.74 19.89 -12.62
C GLU A 799 -23.37 20.43 -12.23
N LEU A 800 -22.49 20.74 -13.19
CA LEU A 800 -21.20 21.39 -12.93
C LEU A 800 -21.38 22.82 -12.38
N LYS A 801 -22.31 23.61 -12.95
CA LYS A 801 -22.66 24.95 -12.43
C LYS A 801 -23.14 24.87 -10.98
N LYS A 802 -23.98 23.88 -10.66
CA LYS A 802 -24.46 23.63 -9.30
C LYS A 802 -23.31 23.24 -8.37
N LEU A 803 -22.44 22.32 -8.79
CA LEU A 803 -21.29 21.86 -8.01
C LEU A 803 -20.33 23.00 -7.67
N PHE A 804 -19.99 23.84 -8.66
CA PHE A 804 -19.02 24.93 -8.52
C PHE A 804 -19.60 26.28 -8.10
N SER A 805 -20.92 26.32 -7.84
CA SER A 805 -21.57 27.50 -7.25
C SER A 805 -21.18 27.75 -5.78
N ARG A 806 -20.68 26.71 -5.10
CA ARG A 806 -20.25 26.71 -3.70
C ARG A 806 -18.73 26.54 -3.56
N GLU A 807 -18.23 26.64 -2.33
CA GLU A 807 -16.85 26.29 -1.98
C GLU A 807 -16.57 24.79 -2.23
N ILE A 808 -15.48 24.51 -2.93
CA ILE A 808 -14.90 23.18 -3.08
C ILE A 808 -13.58 23.12 -2.32
N ALA A 809 -13.50 22.24 -1.32
CA ALA A 809 -12.29 22.00 -0.57
C ALA A 809 -11.60 20.71 -1.05
N ILE A 810 -10.32 20.81 -1.42
CA ILE A 810 -9.45 19.66 -1.70
C ILE A 810 -8.47 19.56 -0.54
N LYS A 811 -8.54 18.46 0.21
CA LYS A 811 -7.73 18.22 1.40
C LYS A 811 -6.66 17.19 1.12
N ASN A 812 -5.51 17.29 1.78
CA ASN A 812 -4.48 16.26 1.72
C ASN A 812 -4.99 14.89 2.23
N SER A 813 -5.92 14.88 3.18
CA SER A 813 -6.57 13.67 3.70
C SER A 813 -7.55 12.99 2.75
N ASP A 814 -7.97 13.67 1.66
CA ASP A 814 -8.90 13.09 0.70
C ASP A 814 -8.21 11.97 -0.09
N THR A 815 -8.98 10.96 -0.53
CA THR A 815 -8.42 9.88 -1.35
C THR A 815 -7.87 10.43 -2.66
N LEU A 816 -6.86 9.75 -3.24
CA LEU A 816 -6.28 10.16 -4.53
C LEU A 816 -7.34 10.24 -5.64
N LEU A 817 -8.30 9.30 -5.64
CA LEU A 817 -9.41 9.29 -6.59
C LEU A 817 -10.29 10.53 -6.43
N THR A 818 -10.63 10.91 -5.20
CA THR A 818 -11.43 12.11 -4.88
C THR A 818 -10.71 13.37 -5.35
N GLN A 819 -9.43 13.53 -5.00
CA GLN A 819 -8.63 14.70 -5.40
C GLN A 819 -8.52 14.79 -6.93
N ARG A 820 -8.22 13.68 -7.61
CA ARG A 820 -8.13 13.60 -9.08
C ARG A 820 -9.47 13.95 -9.74
N SER A 821 -10.57 13.46 -9.18
CA SER A 821 -11.91 13.74 -9.67
C SER A 821 -12.25 15.22 -9.60
N PHE A 822 -11.97 15.89 -8.47
CA PHE A 822 -12.20 17.34 -8.34
C PHE A 822 -11.33 18.15 -9.30
N ILE A 823 -10.05 17.81 -9.43
CA ILE A 823 -9.14 18.51 -10.37
C ILE A 823 -9.63 18.38 -11.81
N GLN A 824 -10.05 17.18 -12.22
CA GLN A 824 -10.59 16.95 -13.56
C GLN A 824 -11.87 17.78 -13.78
N LEU A 825 -12.80 17.78 -12.83
CA LEU A 825 -14.03 18.58 -12.91
C LEU A 825 -13.75 20.08 -12.97
N LEU A 826 -12.77 20.57 -12.20
CA LEU A 826 -12.34 21.97 -12.22
C LEU A 826 -11.77 22.37 -13.59
N GLY A 827 -10.92 21.52 -14.17
CA GLY A 827 -10.38 21.73 -15.52
C GLY A 827 -11.47 21.80 -16.57
N ILE A 828 -12.43 20.87 -16.52
CA ILE A 828 -13.58 20.83 -17.45
C ILE A 828 -14.47 22.07 -17.29
N ALA A 829 -14.77 22.48 -16.05
CA ALA A 829 -15.56 23.68 -15.77
C ALA A 829 -14.86 24.94 -16.31
N SER A 830 -13.56 25.10 -16.06
CA SER A 830 -12.76 26.21 -16.56
C SER A 830 -12.73 26.26 -18.10
N ASN A 831 -12.54 25.13 -18.76
CA ASN A 831 -12.51 25.05 -20.22
C ASN A 831 -13.88 25.32 -20.88
N ASN A 832 -14.99 25.03 -20.16
CA ASN A 832 -16.35 25.31 -20.62
C ASN A 832 -16.88 26.68 -20.17
N GLU A 833 -16.00 27.57 -19.72
CA GLU A 833 -16.33 28.91 -19.22
C GLU A 833 -17.33 28.93 -18.04
N ILE A 834 -17.43 27.83 -17.31
CA ILE A 834 -18.30 27.72 -16.13
C ILE A 834 -17.64 28.48 -14.96
N PRO A 835 -18.33 29.43 -14.32
CA PRO A 835 -17.78 30.14 -13.15
C PRO A 835 -17.48 29.18 -12.01
N ILE A 836 -16.28 29.28 -11.44
CA ILE A 836 -15.89 28.53 -10.25
C ILE A 836 -15.85 29.51 -9.07
N THR A 837 -16.80 29.38 -8.15
CA THR A 837 -16.99 30.35 -7.06
C THR A 837 -15.78 30.38 -6.12
N HIS A 838 -15.43 29.23 -5.53
CA HIS A 838 -14.35 29.18 -4.55
C HIS A 838 -13.68 27.80 -4.54
N VAL A 839 -12.34 27.78 -4.65
CA VAL A 839 -11.52 26.58 -4.44
C VAL A 839 -10.64 26.79 -3.22
N LYS A 840 -10.68 25.83 -2.29
CA LYS A 840 -9.88 25.80 -1.07
C LYS A 840 -8.94 24.62 -1.06
N LEU A 841 -7.64 24.87 -0.91
CA LEU A 841 -6.64 23.82 -0.72
C LEU A 841 -6.28 23.73 0.78
N VAL A 842 -6.41 22.54 1.37
CA VAL A 842 -6.15 22.31 2.80
C VAL A 842 -4.98 21.37 2.98
N ASP A 843 -3.89 21.88 3.57
CA ASP A 843 -2.66 21.15 3.90
C ASP A 843 -2.02 20.42 2.72
N GLY A 844 -2.35 20.89 1.51
CA GLY A 844 -2.32 20.04 0.32
C GLY A 844 -1.33 20.47 -0.74
N ILE A 845 -0.52 21.52 -0.57
CA ILE A 845 0.40 22.01 -1.62
C ILE A 845 1.82 21.45 -1.43
N SER A 846 2.44 20.98 -2.51
CA SER A 846 3.83 20.52 -2.56
C SER A 846 4.74 21.54 -3.25
N SER A 847 6.05 21.41 -3.06
CA SER A 847 7.04 22.19 -3.81
C SER A 847 6.93 21.91 -5.31
N PRO A 848 7.12 22.91 -6.19
CA PRO A 848 7.06 22.66 -7.62
C PRO A 848 8.21 21.73 -8.08
N PRO A 849 7.96 20.83 -9.04
CA PRO A 849 8.93 19.84 -9.48
C PRO A 849 10.12 20.42 -10.27
N ARG A 850 9.92 21.58 -10.92
CA ARG A 850 10.91 22.39 -11.65
C ARG A 850 10.52 23.88 -11.47
N ARG A 851 11.28 24.82 -12.06
CA ARG A 851 11.00 26.29 -12.09
C ARG A 851 9.49 26.62 -12.15
N PRO A 852 9.04 27.78 -11.61
CA PRO A 852 7.61 28.12 -11.52
C PRO A 852 6.87 27.77 -12.79
N SER A 853 5.92 26.84 -12.68
CA SER A 853 5.16 26.30 -13.80
C SER A 853 3.77 26.94 -13.85
N ALA A 854 3.04 26.68 -14.92
CA ALA A 854 1.65 27.15 -15.04
C ALA A 854 0.66 26.34 -14.16
N CYS A 855 1.14 25.47 -13.27
CA CYS A 855 0.27 24.58 -12.48
C CYS A 855 0.66 24.59 -10.99
N LEU A 856 -0.33 24.33 -10.13
CA LEU A 856 -0.08 24.05 -8.71
C LEU A 856 0.05 22.55 -8.51
N TYR A 857 0.97 22.13 -7.65
CA TYR A 857 1.13 20.71 -7.31
C TYR A 857 0.62 20.44 -5.92
N LEU A 858 -0.21 19.41 -5.79
CA LEU A 858 -0.66 18.94 -4.50
C LEU A 858 0.38 18.00 -3.88
N LYS A 859 0.32 17.77 -2.55
CA LYS A 859 1.11 16.74 -1.86
C LYS A 859 0.81 15.33 -2.36
N SER A 860 -0.41 15.09 -2.83
CA SER A 860 -0.81 13.91 -3.59
C SER A 860 -0.17 13.78 -4.98
N GLN A 861 0.64 14.77 -5.38
CA GLN A 861 1.34 14.89 -6.67
C GLN A 861 0.41 15.15 -7.87
N LEU A 862 -0.87 15.41 -7.63
CA LEU A 862 -1.78 15.84 -8.69
C LEU A 862 -1.51 17.31 -9.03
N SER A 863 -1.51 17.64 -10.33
CA SER A 863 -1.39 19.01 -10.78
C SER A 863 -2.76 19.66 -10.94
N VAL A 864 -2.96 20.82 -10.33
CA VAL A 864 -4.14 21.66 -10.52
C VAL A 864 -3.85 22.57 -11.73
N PRO A 865 -4.61 22.44 -12.83
CA PRO A 865 -4.41 23.26 -14.03
C PRO A 865 -4.83 24.71 -13.77
N VAL A 866 -4.41 25.64 -14.64
CA VAL A 866 -4.85 27.04 -14.57
C VAL A 866 -6.37 27.12 -14.69
N LEU A 867 -7.03 27.67 -13.67
CA LEU A 867 -8.48 27.85 -13.63
C LEU A 867 -8.83 29.28 -14.04
N ARG A 868 -9.09 29.49 -15.33
CA ARG A 868 -9.35 30.82 -15.90
C ARG A 868 -10.65 31.45 -15.40
N THR A 869 -11.59 30.63 -14.93
CA THR A 869 -12.92 31.04 -14.45
C THR A 869 -13.05 31.08 -12.92
N LEU A 870 -11.96 30.85 -12.18
CA LEU A 870 -11.91 30.87 -10.72
C LEU A 870 -12.08 32.29 -10.18
N LYS A 871 -12.98 32.50 -9.22
CA LYS A 871 -13.23 33.79 -8.56
C LYS A 871 -12.51 33.93 -7.22
N GLU A 872 -12.65 32.95 -6.34
CA GLU A 872 -11.97 32.95 -5.04
C GLU A 872 -11.06 31.74 -4.90
N PHE A 873 -9.87 31.95 -4.33
CA PHE A 873 -8.91 30.89 -4.03
C PHE A 873 -8.44 31.03 -2.60
N SER A 874 -8.49 29.95 -1.83
CA SER A 874 -7.95 29.93 -0.47
C SER A 874 -6.97 28.79 -0.23
N ILE A 875 -5.98 29.06 0.60
CA ILE A 875 -4.99 28.06 0.98
C ILE A 875 -4.87 28.07 2.51
N SER A 876 -5.10 26.93 3.14
CA SER A 876 -4.91 26.78 4.58
C SER A 876 -3.79 25.80 4.89
N PHE A 877 -2.88 26.20 5.79
CA PHE A 877 -1.78 25.38 6.30
C PHE A 877 -1.95 25.15 7.80
N ARG A 878 -1.98 23.89 8.22
CA ARG A 878 -1.84 23.44 9.59
C ARG A 878 -0.41 22.93 9.74
N PHE A 879 0.43 23.72 10.42
CA PHE A 879 1.78 23.30 10.86
C PHE A 879 2.92 23.29 9.81
N GLU A 880 2.76 23.96 8.65
CA GLU A 880 3.80 23.98 7.61
C GLU A 880 4.35 25.40 7.35
N VAL A 881 5.68 25.54 7.36
CA VAL A 881 6.38 26.78 6.96
C VAL A 881 6.43 26.85 5.44
N MET A 882 5.86 27.89 4.85
CA MET A 882 5.91 28.10 3.41
C MET A 882 7.33 28.45 2.93
N SER A 883 7.90 27.62 2.06
CA SER A 883 9.15 27.97 1.38
C SER A 883 8.93 29.10 0.37
N LYS A 884 9.98 29.88 0.10
CA LYS A 884 9.96 30.95 -0.91
C LYS A 884 9.51 30.42 -2.28
N GLU A 885 9.99 29.24 -2.67
CA GLU A 885 9.62 28.60 -3.95
C GLU A 885 8.14 28.22 -4.02
N LYS A 886 7.55 27.73 -2.91
CA LYS A 886 6.10 27.46 -2.83
C LYS A 886 5.29 28.74 -3.01
N ILE A 887 5.69 29.83 -2.35
CA ILE A 887 5.04 31.13 -2.48
C ILE A 887 5.13 31.63 -3.93
N GLU A 888 6.31 31.59 -4.54
CA GLU A 888 6.52 32.01 -5.92
C GLU A 888 5.66 31.19 -6.90
N ASN A 889 5.55 29.88 -6.71
CA ASN A 889 4.70 29.05 -7.56
C ASN A 889 3.21 29.36 -7.40
N ILE A 890 2.75 29.60 -6.16
CA ILE A 890 1.36 30.01 -5.90
C ILE A 890 1.06 31.35 -6.55
N LEU A 891 1.94 32.34 -6.41
CA LEU A 891 1.78 33.65 -7.04
C LEU A 891 1.80 33.55 -8.57
N CYS A 892 2.69 32.72 -9.12
CA CYS A 892 2.73 32.43 -10.56
C CYS A 892 1.40 31.86 -11.04
N TYR A 893 0.91 30.80 -10.40
CA TYR A 893 -0.37 30.18 -10.73
C TYR A 893 -1.55 31.16 -10.65
N VAL A 894 -1.66 31.88 -9.53
CA VAL A 894 -2.73 32.87 -9.31
C VAL A 894 -2.69 33.97 -10.38
N SER A 895 -1.50 34.39 -10.82
CA SER A 895 -1.37 35.41 -11.87
C SER A 895 -2.00 34.99 -13.21
N LEU A 896 -2.03 33.67 -13.48
CA LEU A 896 -2.61 33.06 -14.68
C LEU A 896 -4.12 32.83 -14.58
N CYS A 897 -4.70 32.83 -13.36
CA CYS A 897 -6.13 32.75 -13.12
C CYS A 897 -6.83 34.09 -13.44
N SER A 898 -7.24 34.26 -14.71
CA SER A 898 -7.66 35.57 -15.25
C SER A 898 -8.86 36.25 -14.58
N ARG A 899 -9.75 35.48 -13.95
CA ARG A 899 -10.98 35.97 -13.29
C ARG A 899 -10.92 35.94 -11.76
N LEU A 900 -9.73 35.73 -11.17
CA LEU A 900 -9.58 35.70 -9.72
C LEU A 900 -9.84 37.09 -9.12
N GLU A 901 -10.79 37.17 -8.21
CA GLU A 901 -11.21 38.37 -7.48
C GLU A 901 -10.61 38.40 -6.07
N LYS A 902 -10.40 37.23 -5.45
CA LYS A 902 -9.93 37.11 -4.05
C LYS A 902 -8.94 35.96 -3.86
N LEU A 903 -7.85 36.22 -3.15
CA LEU A 903 -6.89 35.23 -2.64
C LEU A 903 -6.89 35.32 -1.11
N MET A 904 -7.07 34.19 -0.42
CA MET A 904 -7.14 34.10 1.05
C MET A 904 -6.12 33.14 1.63
#